data_AF-A0A7C3SVD4-F1
#
_entry.id   AF-A0A7C3SVD4-F1
#
_cell.length_a   1.000
_cell.length_b   1.000
_cell.length_c   1.000
_cell.angle_alpha   90.00
_cell.angle_beta   90.00
_cell.angle_gamma   90.00
#
_symmetry.space_group_name_H-M   'P 1'
#
loop_
_entity.id
_entity.type
_entity.pdbx_description
1 polymer ?
#
loop_
_entity_poly.entity_id
_entity_poly.type
_entity_poly.pdbx_seq_one_letter_code
_entity_poly.pdbx_strand_id
1 'polypeptide(L)'
;MKKYLLPISLGLFSITAQALLVRDFLHCIEENELTLGILYFFWFLWIIPGSLVGKLFYKYSYLFPITSLLYIPSWLWGHFLVRNSRYISDIPTYELFNIHDLFLYSAIAPAGISFFTGFLFTHCVLWWENNFIHKTSNSQPSTIVRHVYAYEALGAVLGGVITSISIFLGLSHWIPFCISVWFLITSSLLSLDYPFLKKVLPIALLPLLLLSTFLLESWENKSLWNHITKNENFKGKIITQKGEYLYGYDNSQFILLRNLKPALSFPNQEYGLHLLSTFLAQKNDAKNILLIGEPFLYTLPYLININSIKKILWIPFDFELSTKIIPLLSENSLFNNKKLVFPQAEPHSFLKNTDDRFDIILVYTSDPQTISSNQYLTDSFFTLLKTHLADKGIAGIRISGGENFLGGEIATLGASIYFTFQQVFKVNALKPGNETWLFGSLTHPISEHIPTLEQRLSVISQQISEIKPNIVRDLYPADRIIFQKNRYEEVKKFIHEDYLIATENKYLGFLYSNLLYLWKQGYSGLLDKIITIKQITLFLIISSPLCFILARGIYKRKSIQKGKEKYLSTTLETYFAIFVIGTIGMGITILLLIQFQYRYGTLSTYIGLLSSMFMLGLSISPIIFNFLYADKNNKRPFFVLLFLVSICICYTLVILFVLPPYFYTYLAIFFLWGLTLSFLLSLFLNNLDKEAETAQIAVNLEVWDHLGAGMGAFIFPIILLPILGLQYAIGYILFSLLLILLCIPLLQKIPTSQSPSWGRIYGYTLFPILVLCFISTEIYYRSTVPLPEDTFTKIAQELSDGGKLQPETTTLPDNREIRYYSVIKKDENQNEIISYIFSTASLFKVIGYGGEIDIAVKVSQEGIIENIKVIQSNETPDYLSLVENYFFSYKGKNIFQPETISVIDAVSGATTTSDAVKRAVQFAGKEFAQIIQNNNINRSETLFTYGTSTPTTYSVYIFLLFILLAIIFRFFYKDLLRTLWLISVVVILGFWLNIQYGLYSIVQLLSADKLQFHFTISTLLTIGIPVLVLINGNIYCGYLCPFGALSELISKFNWINKRITPTKKTWYTARQFKFILAFLFFLIYFFIRKNKLISIDPLLSFFTLDMSNYITIFGICVLLASLFYNRFWCRVLCPTGAFLSLIQSFRIFSFFWQRTFPAHCDLGISRTEEIDCIQCNRCYKHEKK
;
A
#
# COMPACT_ATOMS: atom_id res chain seq x y z
N MET A 1 1.31 26.09 -39.27
CA MET A 1 0.83 24.69 -39.20
C MET A 1 1.94 23.68 -38.86
N LYS A 2 3.09 23.65 -39.56
CA LYS A 2 4.19 22.68 -39.28
C LYS A 2 4.63 22.60 -37.79
N LYS A 3 4.67 23.75 -37.10
CA LYS A 3 5.05 23.89 -35.68
C LYS A 3 4.17 23.09 -34.70
N TYR A 4 2.92 22.80 -35.06
CA TYR A 4 1.91 22.26 -34.12
C TYR A 4 1.43 20.86 -34.49
N LEU A 5 1.49 20.48 -35.77
CA LEU A 5 0.87 19.25 -36.26
C LEU A 5 1.49 17.97 -35.66
N LEU A 6 2.82 17.92 -35.55
CA LEU A 6 3.53 16.75 -35.04
C LEU A 6 3.31 16.53 -33.53
N PRO A 7 3.41 17.56 -32.65
CA PRO A 7 3.00 17.43 -31.24
C PRO A 7 1.54 16.97 -31.06
N ILE A 8 0.60 17.51 -31.86
CA ILE A 8 -0.81 17.10 -31.83
C ILE A 8 -0.95 15.63 -32.26
N SER A 9 -0.20 15.18 -33.29
CA SER A 9 -0.25 13.79 -33.72
C SER A 9 0.30 12.80 -32.68
N LEU A 10 1.31 13.20 -31.90
CA LEU A 10 1.84 12.39 -30.79
C LEU A 10 0.77 12.14 -29.75
N GLY A 11 0.08 13.20 -29.30
CA GLY A 11 -1.01 13.07 -28.34
C GLY A 11 -2.15 12.22 -28.87
N LEU A 12 -2.53 12.41 -30.14
CA LEU A 12 -3.58 11.64 -30.80
C LEU A 12 -3.26 10.15 -30.83
N PHE A 13 -2.03 9.79 -31.21
CA PHE A 13 -1.59 8.40 -31.17
C PHE A 13 -1.50 7.89 -29.72
N SER A 14 -0.92 8.66 -28.81
CA SER A 14 -0.69 8.25 -27.41
C SER A 14 -1.98 7.79 -26.73
N ILE A 15 -3.04 8.59 -26.77
CA ILE A 15 -4.33 8.23 -26.15
C ILE A 15 -5.08 7.17 -26.95
N THR A 16 -5.02 7.17 -28.28
CA THR A 16 -5.60 6.07 -29.07
C THR A 16 -4.94 4.74 -28.70
N ALA A 17 -3.61 4.70 -28.69
CA ALA A 17 -2.80 3.55 -28.32
C ALA A 17 -3.09 3.08 -26.88
N GLN A 18 -3.16 4.00 -25.92
CA GLN A 18 -3.50 3.70 -24.53
C GLN A 18 -4.92 3.14 -24.39
N ALA A 19 -5.92 3.78 -24.98
CA ALA A 19 -7.31 3.35 -24.89
C ALA A 19 -7.52 1.96 -25.48
N LEU A 20 -6.91 1.68 -26.64
CA LEU A 20 -6.97 0.36 -27.28
C LEU A 20 -6.22 -0.70 -26.48
N LEU A 21 -4.99 -0.42 -26.03
CA LEU A 21 -4.20 -1.41 -25.31
C LEU A 21 -4.78 -1.73 -23.92
N VAL A 22 -5.31 -0.72 -23.21
CA VAL A 22 -6.03 -0.93 -21.93
C VAL A 22 -7.28 -1.77 -22.16
N ARG A 23 -8.02 -1.53 -23.25
CA ARG A 23 -9.19 -2.34 -23.63
C ARG A 23 -8.79 -3.79 -23.91
N ASP A 24 -7.74 -4.02 -24.70
CA ASP A 24 -7.23 -5.38 -24.95
C ASP A 24 -6.78 -6.06 -23.66
N PHE A 25 -6.14 -5.31 -22.75
CA PHE A 25 -5.65 -5.82 -21.47
C PHE A 25 -6.81 -6.27 -20.58
N LEU A 26 -7.84 -5.43 -20.43
CA LEU A 26 -9.06 -5.79 -19.70
C LEU A 26 -9.77 -6.99 -20.30
N HIS A 27 -9.78 -7.11 -21.63
CA HIS A 27 -10.40 -8.24 -22.32
C HIS A 27 -9.60 -9.54 -22.15
N CYS A 28 -8.27 -9.51 -22.10
CA CYS A 28 -7.46 -10.73 -22.04
C CYS A 28 -7.17 -11.18 -20.58
N ILE A 29 -6.86 -10.23 -19.71
CA ILE A 29 -6.28 -10.41 -18.36
C ILE A 29 -7.32 -10.13 -17.24
N GLU A 30 -8.61 -10.21 -17.58
CA GLU A 30 -9.77 -10.05 -16.70
C GLU A 30 -10.17 -8.61 -16.38
N GLU A 31 -11.49 -8.38 -16.35
CA GLU A 31 -12.08 -7.10 -16.00
C GLU A 31 -12.03 -6.93 -14.48
N ASN A 32 -11.02 -6.24 -13.97
CA ASN A 32 -10.91 -5.87 -12.56
C ASN A 32 -10.25 -4.49 -12.42
N GLU A 33 -10.77 -3.64 -11.54
CA GLU A 33 -10.23 -2.31 -11.28
C GLU A 33 -8.82 -2.36 -10.66
N LEU A 34 -8.46 -3.45 -9.97
CA LEU A 34 -7.08 -3.71 -9.52
C LEU A 34 -6.12 -3.89 -10.69
N THR A 35 -6.52 -4.68 -11.68
CA THR A 35 -5.78 -4.94 -12.92
C THR A 35 -5.49 -3.63 -13.65
N LEU A 36 -6.46 -2.71 -13.70
CA LEU A 36 -6.26 -1.36 -14.23
C LEU A 36 -5.25 -0.54 -13.42
N GLY A 37 -5.35 -0.56 -12.09
CA GLY A 37 -4.41 0.15 -11.21
C GLY A 37 -2.96 -0.28 -11.42
N ILE A 38 -2.73 -1.60 -11.52
CA ILE A 38 -1.39 -2.18 -11.74
C ILE A 38 -0.89 -1.84 -13.16
N LEU A 39 -1.74 -1.97 -14.18
CA LEU A 39 -1.39 -1.60 -15.56
C LEU A 39 -0.97 -0.13 -15.65
N TYR A 40 -1.78 0.79 -15.09
CA TYR A 40 -1.44 2.21 -15.11
C TYR A 40 -0.21 2.54 -14.27
N PHE A 41 0.03 1.86 -13.14
CA PHE A 41 1.25 2.02 -12.35
C PHE A 41 2.49 1.76 -13.21
N PHE A 42 2.55 0.63 -13.91
CA PHE A 42 3.68 0.31 -14.79
C PHE A 42 3.71 1.18 -16.04
N TRP A 43 2.55 1.55 -16.59
CA TRP A 43 2.45 2.48 -17.71
C TRP A 43 3.19 3.78 -17.39
N PHE A 44 2.90 4.40 -16.24
CA PHE A 44 3.54 5.65 -15.85
C PHE A 44 5.01 5.46 -15.42
N LEU A 45 5.35 4.32 -14.83
CA LEU A 45 6.72 4.01 -14.42
C LEU A 45 7.69 3.96 -15.60
N TRP A 46 7.26 3.42 -16.75
CA TRP A 46 8.10 3.32 -17.96
C TRP A 46 8.30 4.65 -18.70
N ILE A 47 7.45 5.64 -18.48
CA ILE A 47 7.62 6.98 -19.06
C ILE A 47 8.89 7.65 -18.49
N ILE A 48 9.21 7.41 -17.22
CA ILE A 48 10.37 7.96 -16.51
C ILE A 48 11.72 7.65 -17.19
N PRO A 49 12.12 6.38 -17.42
CA PRO A 49 13.35 6.10 -18.13
C PRO A 49 13.33 6.61 -19.58
N GLY A 50 12.15 6.63 -20.23
CA GLY A 50 11.97 7.22 -21.55
C GLY A 50 12.37 8.69 -21.61
N SER A 51 11.85 9.51 -20.69
CA SER A 51 12.16 10.95 -20.65
C SER A 51 13.64 11.22 -20.33
N LEU A 52 14.22 10.45 -19.41
CA LEU A 52 15.66 10.51 -19.10
C LEU A 52 16.53 10.25 -20.33
N VAL A 53 16.18 9.25 -21.16
CA VAL A 53 16.88 8.94 -22.41
C VAL A 53 16.65 10.03 -23.46
N GLY A 54 15.43 10.57 -23.56
CA GLY A 54 15.09 11.66 -24.50
C GLY A 54 16.01 12.88 -24.32
N LYS A 55 16.43 13.17 -23.09
CA LYS A 55 17.40 14.25 -22.80
C LYS A 55 18.75 14.05 -23.49
N LEU A 56 19.23 12.80 -23.59
CA LEU A 56 20.51 12.47 -24.21
C LEU A 56 20.50 12.78 -25.72
N PHE A 57 19.32 12.86 -26.32
CA PHE A 57 19.11 13.14 -27.75
C PHE A 57 18.99 14.63 -28.08
N TYR A 58 19.35 15.53 -27.16
CA TYR A 58 19.35 16.98 -27.41
C TYR A 58 20.09 17.39 -28.70
N LYS A 59 21.29 16.85 -28.92
CA LYS A 59 22.09 17.11 -30.13
C LYS A 59 21.48 16.53 -31.41
N TYR A 60 20.60 15.56 -31.27
CA TYR A 60 19.94 14.84 -32.35
C TYR A 60 18.45 15.24 -32.47
N SER A 61 18.08 16.44 -32.02
CA SER A 61 16.68 16.87 -32.04
C SER A 61 16.09 16.92 -33.45
N TYR A 62 16.90 17.12 -34.49
CA TYR A 62 16.49 17.08 -35.90
C TYR A 62 15.93 15.71 -36.36
N LEU A 63 16.27 14.61 -35.68
CA LEU A 63 15.75 13.27 -35.97
C LEU A 63 14.32 13.04 -35.45
N PHE A 64 13.77 13.97 -34.66
CA PHE A 64 12.48 13.83 -34.01
C PHE A 64 11.32 13.39 -34.93
N PRO A 65 11.15 13.93 -36.16
CA PRO A 65 10.14 13.44 -37.07
C PRO A 65 10.27 11.93 -37.36
N ILE A 66 11.49 11.42 -37.51
CA ILE A 66 11.73 10.00 -37.81
C ILE A 66 11.54 9.16 -36.54
N THR A 67 12.09 9.59 -35.41
CA THR A 67 11.96 8.86 -34.14
C THR A 67 10.51 8.79 -33.67
N SER A 68 9.65 9.75 -34.03
CA SER A 68 8.21 9.70 -33.73
C SER A 68 7.51 8.45 -34.27
N LEU A 69 8.03 7.84 -35.35
CA LEU A 69 7.46 6.63 -35.94
C LEU A 69 7.71 5.36 -35.10
N LEU A 70 8.60 5.41 -34.10
CA LEU A 70 8.87 4.29 -33.18
C LEU A 70 7.65 3.93 -32.32
N TYR A 71 6.67 4.83 -32.20
CA TYR A 71 5.38 4.56 -31.56
C TYR A 71 4.61 3.39 -32.18
N ILE A 72 4.68 3.24 -33.50
CA ILE A 72 3.92 2.23 -34.26
C ILE A 72 4.35 0.79 -33.90
N PRO A 73 5.63 0.40 -34.06
CA PRO A 73 6.07 -0.94 -33.68
C PRO A 73 5.96 -1.20 -32.17
N SER A 74 6.07 -0.16 -31.35
CA SER A 74 5.96 -0.27 -29.89
C SER A 74 4.55 -0.63 -29.43
N TRP A 75 3.52 -0.08 -30.08
CA TRP A 75 2.14 -0.47 -29.81
C TRP A 75 1.84 -1.87 -30.32
N LEU A 76 2.28 -2.22 -31.54
CA LEU A 76 2.10 -3.56 -32.11
C LEU A 76 2.67 -4.66 -31.20
N TRP A 77 3.83 -4.39 -30.59
CA TRP A 77 4.43 -5.26 -29.58
C TRP A 77 3.50 -5.47 -28.36
N GLY A 78 3.01 -4.38 -27.78
CA GLY A 78 2.12 -4.45 -26.62
C GLY A 78 0.82 -5.20 -26.94
N HIS A 79 0.18 -4.87 -28.06
CA HIS A 79 -1.05 -5.52 -28.52
C HIS A 79 -0.83 -7.04 -28.73
N PHE A 80 0.26 -7.43 -29.41
CA PHE A 80 0.61 -8.83 -29.61
C PHE A 80 0.79 -9.59 -28.29
N LEU A 81 1.54 -9.04 -27.34
CA LEU A 81 1.78 -9.68 -26.04
C LEU A 81 0.48 -9.88 -25.25
N VAL A 82 -0.38 -8.87 -25.22
CA VAL A 82 -1.64 -8.93 -24.46
C VAL A 82 -2.58 -9.97 -25.07
N ARG A 83 -2.78 -9.95 -26.39
CA ARG A 83 -3.68 -10.88 -27.08
C ARG A 83 -3.21 -12.33 -27.01
N ASN A 84 -1.91 -12.56 -26.92
CA ASN A 84 -1.32 -13.90 -26.83
C ASN A 84 -0.91 -14.28 -25.39
N SER A 85 -1.22 -13.47 -24.38
CA SER A 85 -0.76 -13.67 -23.00
C SER A 85 -1.13 -15.04 -22.41
N ARG A 86 -2.38 -15.47 -22.57
CA ARG A 86 -2.86 -16.78 -22.11
C ARG A 86 -2.13 -17.94 -22.78
N TYR A 87 -1.88 -17.82 -24.08
CA TYR A 87 -1.18 -18.84 -24.86
C TYR A 87 0.31 -18.91 -24.46
N ILE A 88 0.97 -17.76 -24.33
CA ILE A 88 2.39 -17.67 -23.95
C ILE A 88 2.62 -18.25 -22.54
N SER A 89 1.66 -18.07 -21.64
CA SER A 89 1.73 -18.56 -20.25
C SER A 89 1.08 -19.94 -20.03
N ASP A 90 0.57 -20.58 -21.09
CA ASP A 90 -0.16 -21.86 -21.03
C ASP A 90 -1.32 -21.86 -20.00
N ILE A 91 -2.03 -20.74 -19.90
CA ILE A 91 -3.15 -20.56 -18.96
C ILE A 91 -4.47 -20.93 -19.66
N PRO A 92 -5.19 -21.95 -19.19
CA PRO A 92 -6.49 -22.32 -19.73
C PRO A 92 -7.51 -21.18 -19.66
N THR A 93 -8.47 -21.16 -20.57
CA THR A 93 -9.48 -20.09 -20.66
C THR A 93 -10.43 -20.04 -19.45
N TYR A 94 -10.62 -21.17 -18.77
CA TYR A 94 -11.43 -21.25 -17.55
C TYR A 94 -10.66 -20.89 -16.28
N GLU A 95 -9.33 -20.74 -16.35
CA GLU A 95 -8.48 -20.39 -15.22
C GLU A 95 -8.23 -18.87 -15.14
N LEU A 96 -8.06 -18.38 -13.92
CA LEU A 96 -7.71 -16.98 -13.68
C LEU A 96 -6.21 -16.79 -13.89
N PHE A 97 -5.78 -15.61 -14.35
CA PHE A 97 -4.35 -15.29 -14.39
C PHE A 97 -3.75 -15.38 -12.99
N ASN A 98 -2.54 -15.88 -12.85
CA ASN A 98 -1.80 -15.76 -11.59
C ASN A 98 -1.36 -14.30 -11.37
N ILE A 99 -1.23 -13.84 -10.13
CA ILE A 99 -0.78 -12.46 -9.83
C ILE A 99 0.61 -12.19 -10.39
N HIS A 100 1.48 -13.21 -10.45
CA HIS A 100 2.80 -13.08 -11.04
C HIS A 100 2.72 -12.71 -12.53
N ASP A 101 1.87 -13.41 -13.28
CA ASP A 101 1.67 -13.16 -14.71
C ASP A 101 0.94 -11.83 -14.94
N LEU A 102 -0.03 -11.49 -14.08
CA LEU A 102 -0.68 -10.19 -14.08
C LEU A 102 0.35 -9.06 -13.96
N PHE A 103 1.22 -9.11 -12.94
CA PHE A 103 2.29 -8.11 -12.76
C PHE A 103 3.29 -8.12 -13.94
N LEU A 104 3.64 -9.29 -14.46
CA LEU A 104 4.55 -9.43 -15.59
C LEU A 104 4.01 -8.77 -16.86
N TYR A 105 2.78 -9.10 -17.26
CA TYR A 105 2.15 -8.54 -18.45
C TYR A 105 1.78 -7.06 -18.26
N SER A 106 1.35 -6.64 -17.06
CA SER A 106 1.17 -5.22 -16.75
C SER A 106 2.48 -4.43 -16.84
N ALA A 107 3.63 -5.05 -16.55
CA ALA A 107 4.93 -4.41 -16.67
C ALA A 107 5.46 -4.40 -18.10
N ILE A 108 5.38 -5.51 -18.84
CA ILE A 108 6.04 -5.68 -20.14
C ILE A 108 5.19 -5.16 -21.30
N ALA A 109 3.87 -5.38 -21.28
CA ALA A 109 3.01 -4.99 -22.39
C ALA A 109 3.04 -3.48 -22.69
N PRO A 110 2.93 -2.57 -21.70
CA PRO A 110 3.02 -1.13 -21.96
C PRO A 110 4.46 -0.63 -22.07
N ALA A 111 5.49 -1.42 -21.75
CA ALA A 111 6.87 -0.95 -21.61
C ALA A 111 7.38 -0.17 -22.82
N GLY A 112 7.18 -0.72 -24.03
CA GLY A 112 7.61 -0.08 -25.27
C GLY A 112 6.90 1.26 -25.50
N ILE A 113 5.57 1.23 -25.54
CA ILE A 113 4.78 2.44 -25.84
C ILE A 113 5.02 3.53 -24.79
N SER A 114 5.01 3.19 -23.50
CA SER A 114 5.23 4.12 -22.40
C SER A 114 6.65 4.70 -22.37
N PHE A 115 7.67 3.88 -22.61
CA PHE A 115 9.04 4.37 -22.73
C PHE A 115 9.15 5.39 -23.85
N PHE A 116 8.57 5.09 -25.02
CA PHE A 116 8.60 6.04 -26.12
C PHE A 116 7.75 7.30 -25.84
N THR A 117 6.71 7.23 -25.00
CA THR A 117 5.93 8.42 -24.62
C THR A 117 6.82 9.47 -23.97
N GLY A 118 7.57 9.09 -22.92
CA GLY A 118 8.48 10.00 -22.24
C GLY A 118 9.65 10.45 -23.11
N PHE A 119 10.20 9.52 -23.90
CA PHE A 119 11.28 9.81 -24.84
C PHE A 119 10.86 10.84 -25.89
N LEU A 120 9.73 10.62 -26.56
CA LEU A 120 9.23 11.48 -27.63
C LEU A 120 8.74 12.82 -27.10
N PHE A 121 8.14 12.89 -25.90
CA PHE A 121 7.79 14.18 -25.29
C PHE A 121 9.04 15.04 -25.11
N THR A 122 10.06 14.49 -24.44
CA THR A 122 11.31 15.22 -24.19
C THR A 122 12.00 15.59 -25.50
N HIS A 123 12.07 14.66 -26.46
CA HIS A 123 12.66 14.93 -27.78
C HIS A 123 11.87 15.98 -28.57
N CYS A 124 10.54 16.01 -28.45
CA CYS A 124 9.65 17.01 -29.05
C CYS A 124 9.93 18.40 -28.50
N VAL A 125 10.08 18.55 -27.18
CA VAL A 125 10.41 19.84 -26.55
C VAL A 125 11.71 20.40 -27.13
N LEU A 126 12.74 19.55 -27.26
CA LEU A 126 14.06 19.93 -27.75
C LEU A 126 14.06 20.23 -29.25
N TRP A 127 13.29 19.47 -30.04
CA TRP A 127 13.07 19.76 -31.46
C TRP A 127 12.33 21.09 -31.64
N TRP A 128 11.34 21.35 -30.80
CA TRP A 128 10.54 22.55 -30.88
C TRP A 128 11.39 23.80 -30.52
N GLU A 129 12.15 23.73 -29.43
CA GLU A 129 13.10 24.78 -29.03
C GLU A 129 14.08 25.13 -30.16
N ASN A 130 14.68 24.13 -30.81
CA ASN A 130 15.70 24.37 -31.83
C ASN A 130 15.16 24.91 -33.17
N ASN A 131 13.94 24.55 -33.57
CA ASN A 131 13.42 24.85 -34.93
C ASN A 131 12.49 26.05 -35.01
N PHE A 132 11.84 26.47 -33.90
CA PHE A 132 10.78 27.47 -33.96
C PHE A 132 10.92 28.62 -32.97
N ILE A 133 12.01 28.65 -32.23
CA ILE A 133 12.36 29.75 -31.32
C ILE A 133 13.66 30.34 -31.83
N HIS A 134 13.58 31.55 -32.38
CA HIS A 134 14.79 32.27 -32.78
C HIS A 134 15.54 32.72 -31.52
N LYS A 135 16.89 32.69 -31.56
CA LYS A 135 17.79 33.16 -30.49
C LYS A 135 17.52 34.61 -30.02
N THR A 136 16.70 35.37 -30.73
CA THR A 136 16.27 36.74 -30.42
C THR A 136 14.98 36.85 -29.61
N SER A 137 14.25 35.75 -29.36
CA SER A 137 13.01 35.77 -28.58
C SER A 137 13.25 35.44 -27.10
N ASN A 138 12.82 36.33 -26.21
CA ASN A 138 12.90 36.22 -24.73
C ASN A 138 11.97 35.14 -24.13
N SER A 139 11.61 34.09 -24.89
CA SER A 139 10.69 33.05 -24.41
C SER A 139 11.33 32.22 -23.30
N GLN A 140 10.70 32.19 -22.13
CA GLN A 140 11.18 31.43 -20.98
C GLN A 140 11.08 29.91 -21.21
N PRO A 141 12.04 29.10 -20.73
CA PRO A 141 12.04 27.64 -20.86
C PRO A 141 10.73 26.95 -20.44
N SER A 142 10.11 27.34 -19.31
CA SER A 142 8.85 26.76 -18.83
C SER A 142 7.70 27.02 -19.79
N THR A 143 7.75 28.14 -20.54
CA THR A 143 6.72 28.48 -21.52
C THR A 143 6.76 27.51 -22.69
N ILE A 144 7.95 27.10 -23.14
CA ILE A 144 8.12 26.12 -24.22
C ILE A 144 7.50 24.79 -23.82
N VAL A 145 7.91 24.26 -22.66
CA VAL A 145 7.41 22.99 -22.11
C VAL A 145 5.89 23.01 -21.98
N ARG A 146 5.32 24.10 -21.44
CA ARG A 146 3.86 24.26 -21.29
C ARG A 146 3.11 24.24 -22.63
N HIS A 147 3.67 24.81 -23.69
CA HIS A 147 3.03 24.76 -25.00
C HIS A 147 3.10 23.35 -25.60
N VAL A 148 4.26 22.67 -25.54
CA VAL A 148 4.41 21.27 -26.01
C VAL A 148 3.37 20.38 -25.36
N TYR A 149 3.31 20.46 -24.03
CA TYR A 149 2.33 19.74 -23.22
C TYR A 149 0.88 20.06 -23.62
N ALA A 150 0.54 21.33 -23.84
CA ALA A 150 -0.81 21.73 -24.23
C ALA A 150 -1.23 21.20 -25.62
N TYR A 151 -0.33 21.21 -26.61
CA TYR A 151 -0.64 20.71 -27.96
C TYR A 151 -0.69 19.20 -28.02
N GLU A 152 0.18 18.51 -27.28
CA GLU A 152 0.07 17.07 -27.10
C GLU A 152 -1.26 16.71 -26.43
N ALA A 153 -1.61 17.38 -25.32
CA ALA A 153 -2.90 17.17 -24.65
C ALA A 153 -4.09 17.40 -25.60
N LEU A 154 -4.03 18.41 -26.47
CA LEU A 154 -5.05 18.64 -27.51
C LEU A 154 -5.13 17.51 -28.53
N GLY A 155 -3.99 16.95 -28.92
CA GLY A 155 -3.92 15.72 -29.71
C GLY A 155 -4.62 14.55 -29.03
N ALA A 156 -4.32 14.36 -27.74
CA ALA A 156 -4.92 13.36 -26.89
C ALA A 156 -6.45 13.47 -26.81
N VAL A 157 -6.99 14.69 -26.77
CA VAL A 157 -8.46 14.93 -26.88
C VAL A 157 -9.01 14.31 -28.16
N LEU A 158 -8.39 14.60 -29.32
CA LEU A 158 -8.83 14.09 -30.61
C LEU A 158 -8.74 12.56 -30.68
N GLY A 159 -7.64 11.98 -30.19
CA GLY A 159 -7.45 10.53 -30.14
C GLY A 159 -8.53 9.82 -29.30
N GLY A 160 -8.83 10.34 -28.11
CA GLY A 160 -9.85 9.78 -27.24
C GLY A 160 -11.28 9.91 -27.80
N VAL A 161 -11.60 11.03 -28.47
CA VAL A 161 -12.89 11.22 -29.15
C VAL A 161 -13.05 10.28 -30.34
N ILE A 162 -12.05 10.19 -31.21
CA ILE A 162 -12.06 9.28 -32.37
C ILE A 162 -12.25 7.84 -31.91
N THR A 163 -11.45 7.41 -30.92
CA THR A 163 -11.53 6.05 -30.37
C THR A 163 -12.89 5.75 -29.77
N SER A 164 -13.46 6.69 -28.99
CA SER A 164 -14.78 6.50 -28.36
C SER A 164 -15.91 6.42 -29.38
N ILE A 165 -15.88 7.26 -30.43
CA ILE A 165 -16.86 7.20 -31.52
C ILE A 165 -16.74 5.88 -32.28
N SER A 166 -15.51 5.42 -32.57
CA SER A 166 -15.31 4.11 -33.22
C SER A 166 -15.89 2.96 -32.41
N ILE A 167 -15.67 2.94 -31.09
CA ILE A 167 -16.23 1.93 -30.19
C ILE A 167 -17.76 2.02 -30.15
N PHE A 168 -18.31 3.23 -30.03
CA PHE A 168 -19.76 3.45 -29.99
C PHE A 168 -20.47 3.00 -31.27
N LEU A 169 -19.85 3.20 -32.43
CA LEU A 169 -20.35 2.76 -33.73
C LEU A 169 -20.14 1.25 -33.97
N GLY A 170 -19.53 0.52 -33.03
CA GLY A 170 -19.22 -0.90 -33.21
C GLY A 170 -18.19 -1.17 -34.31
N LEU A 171 -17.26 -0.24 -34.53
CA LEU A 171 -16.19 -0.39 -35.50
C LEU A 171 -15.03 -1.22 -34.92
N SER A 172 -14.25 -1.83 -35.82
CA SER A 172 -13.00 -2.52 -35.49
C SER A 172 -12.03 -1.62 -34.73
N HIS A 173 -11.32 -2.18 -33.75
CA HIS A 173 -10.29 -1.44 -32.99
C HIS A 173 -9.09 -1.04 -33.87
N TRP A 174 -8.88 -1.72 -35.01
CA TRP A 174 -7.87 -1.38 -36.01
C TRP A 174 -8.14 -0.05 -36.73
N ILE A 175 -9.39 0.40 -36.80
CA ILE A 175 -9.76 1.66 -37.48
C ILE A 175 -9.18 2.90 -36.77
N PRO A 176 -9.46 3.16 -35.48
CA PRO A 176 -8.87 4.30 -34.79
C PRO A 176 -7.34 4.21 -34.74
N PHE A 177 -6.77 3.01 -34.63
CA PHE A 177 -5.33 2.79 -34.74
C PHE A 177 -4.77 3.28 -36.09
N CYS A 178 -5.31 2.80 -37.21
CA CYS A 178 -4.89 3.19 -38.55
C CYS A 178 -5.04 4.70 -38.81
N ILE A 179 -6.11 5.33 -38.30
CA ILE A 179 -6.29 6.79 -38.38
C ILE A 179 -5.15 7.50 -37.63
N SER A 180 -4.80 7.04 -36.42
CA SER A 180 -3.72 7.64 -35.63
C SER A 180 -2.34 7.46 -36.28
N VAL A 181 -2.07 6.27 -36.85
CA VAL A 181 -0.85 5.96 -37.62
C VAL A 181 -0.74 6.89 -38.82
N TRP A 182 -1.85 7.11 -39.53
CA TRP A 182 -1.89 8.03 -40.66
C TRP A 182 -1.54 9.46 -40.25
N PHE A 183 -2.14 10.00 -39.18
CA PHE A 183 -1.79 11.33 -38.67
C PHE A 183 -0.31 11.45 -38.27
N LEU A 184 0.25 10.41 -37.66
CA LEU A 184 1.65 10.40 -37.23
C LEU A 184 2.62 10.36 -38.42
N ILE A 185 2.40 9.47 -39.39
CA ILE A 185 3.22 9.38 -40.61
C ILE A 185 3.13 10.67 -41.43
N THR A 186 1.92 11.20 -41.62
CA THR A 186 1.72 12.41 -42.42
C THR A 186 2.36 13.64 -41.79
N SER A 187 2.20 13.84 -40.48
CA SER A 187 2.82 14.95 -39.76
C SER A 187 4.35 14.85 -39.70
N SER A 188 4.89 13.64 -39.58
CA SER A 188 6.33 13.36 -39.67
C SER A 188 6.88 13.74 -41.06
N LEU A 189 6.26 13.26 -42.13
CA LEU A 189 6.66 13.56 -43.51
C LEU A 189 6.57 15.05 -43.85
N LEU A 190 5.53 15.74 -43.37
CA LEU A 190 5.35 17.19 -43.57
C LEU A 190 6.42 18.02 -42.83
N SER A 191 7.00 17.46 -41.77
CA SER A 191 8.07 18.07 -40.98
C SER A 191 9.45 17.87 -41.59
N LEU A 192 9.61 16.92 -42.54
CA LEU A 192 10.83 16.71 -43.33
C LEU A 192 10.85 17.62 -44.57
N ASP A 193 12.03 17.89 -45.15
CA ASP A 193 12.18 18.84 -46.27
C ASP A 193 12.06 18.24 -47.69
N TYR A 194 11.52 17.02 -47.84
CA TYR A 194 11.39 16.37 -49.16
C TYR A 194 10.10 16.77 -49.93
N PRO A 195 10.16 17.31 -51.16
CA PRO A 195 9.00 17.88 -51.87
C PRO A 195 8.02 16.86 -52.46
N PHE A 196 8.49 15.70 -52.95
CA PHE A 196 7.65 14.68 -53.61
C PHE A 196 6.77 13.89 -52.62
N LEU A 197 7.32 13.55 -51.45
CA LEU A 197 6.63 12.77 -50.40
C LEU A 197 5.50 13.54 -49.68
N LYS A 198 5.42 14.87 -49.83
CA LYS A 198 4.52 15.75 -49.05
C LYS A 198 3.07 15.80 -49.50
N LYS A 199 2.76 15.42 -50.75
CA LYS A 199 1.40 15.61 -51.33
C LYS A 199 0.70 14.31 -51.69
N VAL A 200 1.41 13.32 -52.24
CA VAL A 200 0.79 12.10 -52.79
C VAL A 200 0.71 10.98 -51.75
N LEU A 201 1.81 10.74 -51.03
CA LEU A 201 1.92 9.61 -50.08
C LEU A 201 0.90 9.70 -48.92
N PRO A 202 0.65 10.87 -48.29
CA PRO A 202 -0.38 11.03 -47.27
C PRO A 202 -1.79 10.63 -47.75
N ILE A 203 -2.16 11.05 -48.96
CA ILE A 203 -3.54 10.87 -49.47
C ILE A 203 -3.76 9.41 -49.89
N ALA A 204 -2.75 8.75 -50.47
CA ALA A 204 -2.83 7.34 -50.86
C ALA A 204 -2.75 6.37 -49.67
N LEU A 205 -2.11 6.76 -48.56
CA LEU A 205 -1.85 5.88 -47.42
C LEU A 205 -3.10 5.57 -46.58
N LEU A 206 -4.00 6.55 -46.37
CA LEU A 206 -5.21 6.34 -45.56
C LEU A 206 -6.13 5.23 -46.10
N PRO A 207 -6.55 5.22 -47.37
CA PRO A 207 -7.39 4.15 -47.88
C PRO A 207 -6.71 2.78 -47.84
N LEU A 208 -5.39 2.72 -48.05
CA LEU A 208 -4.61 1.48 -47.91
C LEU A 208 -4.65 0.95 -46.46
N LEU A 209 -4.41 1.82 -45.48
CA LEU A 209 -4.45 1.47 -44.05
C LEU A 209 -5.87 1.09 -43.59
N LEU A 210 -6.91 1.73 -44.14
CA LEU A 210 -8.29 1.36 -43.84
C LEU A 210 -8.68 0.02 -44.45
N LEU A 211 -8.22 -0.28 -45.67
CA LEU A 211 -8.43 -1.60 -46.29
C LEU A 211 -7.71 -2.73 -45.53
N SER A 212 -6.52 -2.46 -44.97
CA SER A 212 -5.79 -3.48 -44.19
C SER A 212 -6.49 -3.85 -42.89
N THR A 213 -7.36 -3.00 -42.34
CA THR A 213 -8.11 -3.30 -41.10
C THR A 213 -8.98 -4.56 -41.23
N PHE A 214 -9.65 -4.75 -42.37
CA PHE A 214 -10.49 -5.93 -42.62
C PHE A 214 -9.68 -7.23 -42.65
N LEU A 215 -8.47 -7.19 -43.21
CA LEU A 215 -7.58 -8.34 -43.27
C LEU A 215 -7.03 -8.68 -41.88
N LEU A 216 -6.58 -7.67 -41.14
CA LEU A 216 -6.04 -7.83 -39.78
C LEU A 216 -7.09 -8.39 -38.83
N GLU A 217 -8.29 -7.82 -38.80
CA GLU A 217 -9.37 -8.29 -37.92
C GLU A 217 -9.83 -9.71 -38.26
N SER A 218 -9.95 -10.04 -39.54
CA SER A 218 -10.34 -11.39 -39.97
C SER A 218 -9.31 -12.45 -39.56
N TRP A 219 -8.03 -12.15 -39.72
CA TRP A 219 -6.94 -13.02 -39.31
C TRP A 219 -6.89 -13.21 -37.79
N GLU A 220 -6.97 -12.12 -37.05
CA GLU A 220 -6.89 -12.12 -35.58
C GLU A 220 -8.04 -12.91 -34.95
N ASN A 221 -9.29 -12.65 -35.37
CA ASN A 221 -10.47 -13.33 -34.82
C ASN A 221 -10.44 -14.84 -35.09
N LYS A 222 -9.99 -15.26 -36.28
CA LYS A 222 -9.83 -16.69 -36.61
C LYS A 222 -8.73 -17.35 -35.78
N SER A 223 -7.60 -16.67 -35.59
CA SER A 223 -6.50 -17.17 -34.75
C SER A 223 -6.98 -17.41 -33.33
N LEU A 224 -7.67 -16.43 -32.74
CA LEU A 224 -8.20 -16.52 -31.37
C LEU A 224 -9.25 -17.63 -31.22
N TRP A 225 -10.15 -17.79 -32.21
CA TRP A 225 -11.15 -18.86 -32.20
C TRP A 225 -10.50 -20.25 -32.21
N ASN A 226 -9.54 -20.46 -33.11
CA ASN A 226 -8.84 -21.74 -33.28
C ASN A 226 -8.00 -22.15 -32.06
N HIS A 227 -7.63 -21.20 -31.19
CA HIS A 227 -6.95 -21.51 -29.93
C HIS A 227 -7.87 -22.14 -28.88
N ILE A 228 -9.19 -21.87 -28.96
CA ILE A 228 -10.15 -22.27 -27.93
C ILE A 228 -10.95 -23.50 -28.38
N THR A 229 -11.39 -23.50 -29.64
CA THR A 229 -12.14 -24.61 -30.23
C THR A 229 -11.30 -25.31 -31.28
N LYS A 230 -11.20 -26.64 -31.22
CA LYS A 230 -10.45 -27.44 -32.21
C LYS A 230 -11.10 -27.48 -33.61
N ASN A 231 -12.33 -26.97 -33.74
CA ASN A 231 -13.14 -27.00 -34.96
C ASN A 231 -13.23 -25.61 -35.64
N GLU A 232 -13.11 -25.58 -36.98
CA GLU A 232 -13.05 -24.36 -37.81
C GLU A 232 -14.39 -23.62 -38.03
N ASN A 233 -15.40 -23.88 -37.21
CA ASN A 233 -16.76 -23.35 -37.40
C ASN A 233 -16.97 -21.95 -36.79
N PHE A 234 -15.99 -21.07 -36.93
CA PHE A 234 -16.13 -19.64 -36.63
C PHE A 234 -17.15 -19.00 -37.57
N LYS A 235 -18.13 -18.27 -37.03
CA LYS A 235 -19.17 -17.60 -37.83
C LYS A 235 -19.03 -16.09 -37.85
N GLY A 236 -18.58 -15.50 -36.75
CA GLY A 236 -18.36 -14.06 -36.71
C GLY A 236 -18.23 -13.52 -35.29
N LYS A 237 -18.49 -12.22 -35.18
CA LYS A 237 -18.33 -11.43 -33.97
C LYS A 237 -19.57 -10.57 -33.72
N ILE A 238 -19.88 -10.38 -32.45
CA ILE A 238 -20.92 -9.50 -31.95
C ILE A 238 -20.22 -8.45 -31.09
N ILE A 239 -20.46 -7.17 -31.39
CA ILE A 239 -19.99 -6.06 -30.57
C ILE A 239 -21.21 -5.48 -29.86
N THR A 240 -21.13 -5.35 -28.54
CA THR A 240 -22.09 -4.61 -27.71
C THR A 240 -21.39 -3.43 -27.04
N GLN A 241 -22.18 -2.60 -26.34
CA GLN A 241 -21.62 -1.56 -25.47
C GLN A 241 -20.82 -2.13 -24.29
N LYS A 242 -21.10 -3.35 -23.83
CA LYS A 242 -20.38 -3.98 -22.70
C LYS A 242 -19.13 -4.71 -23.13
N GLY A 243 -19.11 -5.27 -24.33
CA GLY A 243 -17.98 -6.11 -24.74
C GLY A 243 -18.04 -6.63 -26.16
N GLU A 244 -17.01 -7.40 -26.48
CA GLU A 244 -16.85 -8.08 -27.75
C GLU A 244 -17.00 -9.59 -27.55
N TYR A 245 -17.81 -10.21 -28.41
CA TYR A 245 -18.10 -11.64 -28.35
C TYR A 245 -17.79 -12.29 -29.69
N LEU A 246 -17.03 -13.38 -29.66
CA LEU A 246 -16.85 -14.25 -30.80
C LEU A 246 -17.90 -15.36 -30.74
N TYR A 247 -18.45 -15.74 -31.89
CA TYR A 247 -19.43 -16.82 -31.94
C TYR A 247 -19.17 -17.78 -33.10
N GLY A 248 -19.60 -19.02 -32.87
CA GLY A 248 -19.46 -20.12 -33.80
C GLY A 248 -20.16 -21.35 -33.26
N TYR A 249 -19.90 -22.49 -33.90
CA TYR A 249 -20.54 -23.75 -33.57
C TYR A 249 -19.51 -24.84 -33.29
N ASP A 250 -19.73 -25.64 -32.25
CA ASP A 250 -18.98 -26.86 -31.99
C ASP A 250 -19.95 -28.04 -31.85
N ASN A 251 -19.80 -29.07 -32.68
CA ASN A 251 -20.65 -30.26 -32.69
C ASN A 251 -22.17 -29.97 -32.52
N SER A 252 -22.68 -28.95 -33.23
CA SER A 252 -24.07 -28.42 -33.21
C SER A 252 -24.47 -27.49 -32.05
N GLN A 253 -23.64 -27.31 -31.02
CA GLN A 253 -23.86 -26.29 -29.99
C GLN A 253 -23.34 -24.93 -30.46
N PHE A 254 -24.15 -23.90 -30.25
CA PHE A 254 -23.75 -22.50 -30.39
C PHE A 254 -22.85 -22.12 -29.22
N ILE A 255 -21.63 -21.67 -29.51
CA ILE A 255 -20.67 -21.19 -28.50
C ILE A 255 -20.50 -19.70 -28.66
N LEU A 256 -20.66 -18.98 -27.55
CA LEU A 256 -20.35 -17.57 -27.41
C LEU A 256 -19.13 -17.43 -26.51
N LEU A 257 -18.08 -16.80 -27.02
CA LEU A 257 -16.87 -16.50 -26.27
C LEU A 257 -16.83 -15.01 -25.97
N ARG A 258 -16.73 -14.64 -24.69
CA ARG A 258 -16.42 -13.28 -24.24
C ARG A 258 -15.02 -13.29 -23.66
N ASN A 259 -14.16 -12.35 -24.04
CA ASN A 259 -12.84 -12.20 -23.40
C ASN A 259 -12.02 -13.51 -23.43
N LEU A 260 -12.11 -14.26 -24.54
CA LEU A 260 -11.49 -15.58 -24.71
C LEU A 260 -11.99 -16.66 -23.73
N LYS A 261 -13.08 -16.44 -23.02
CA LYS A 261 -13.74 -17.40 -22.12
C LYS A 261 -15.11 -17.79 -22.69
N PRO A 262 -15.53 -19.06 -22.57
CA PRO A 262 -16.91 -19.46 -22.85
C PRO A 262 -17.88 -18.67 -21.96
N ALA A 263 -18.64 -17.77 -22.58
CA ALA A 263 -19.69 -17.00 -21.92
C ALA A 263 -21.02 -17.75 -21.93
N LEU A 264 -21.31 -18.46 -23.02
CA LEU A 264 -22.57 -19.19 -23.20
C LEU A 264 -22.38 -20.35 -24.20
N SER A 265 -23.03 -21.48 -23.93
CA SER A 265 -23.05 -22.67 -24.79
C SER A 265 -24.48 -23.20 -24.90
N PHE A 266 -25.13 -23.02 -26.05
CA PHE A 266 -26.55 -23.34 -26.23
C PHE A 266 -26.77 -24.42 -27.31
N PRO A 267 -27.65 -25.41 -27.08
CA PRO A 267 -28.44 -25.65 -25.87
C PRO A 267 -27.63 -26.35 -24.76
N ASN A 268 -27.95 -26.08 -23.48
CA ASN A 268 -27.46 -26.83 -22.32
C ASN A 268 -28.63 -27.29 -21.45
N GLN A 269 -29.22 -28.42 -21.85
CA GLN A 269 -30.47 -28.94 -21.27
C GLN A 269 -30.30 -29.34 -19.79
N GLU A 270 -29.23 -30.05 -19.45
CA GLU A 270 -29.00 -30.53 -18.09
C GLU A 270 -28.95 -29.37 -17.09
N TYR A 271 -28.15 -28.34 -17.40
CA TYR A 271 -28.04 -27.16 -16.55
C TYR A 271 -29.34 -26.35 -16.51
N GLY A 272 -30.03 -26.19 -17.64
CA GLY A 272 -31.33 -25.50 -17.71
C GLY A 272 -32.39 -26.16 -16.82
N LEU A 273 -32.49 -27.49 -16.86
CA LEU A 273 -33.43 -28.27 -16.02
C LEU A 273 -33.05 -28.21 -14.54
N HIS A 274 -31.77 -28.25 -14.19
CA HIS A 274 -31.28 -28.07 -12.81
C HIS A 274 -31.68 -26.68 -12.26
N LEU A 275 -31.42 -25.63 -13.04
CA LEU A 275 -31.75 -24.26 -12.65
C LEU A 275 -33.26 -24.11 -12.45
N LEU A 276 -34.06 -24.60 -13.40
CA LEU A 276 -35.52 -24.56 -13.35
C LEU A 276 -36.11 -25.33 -12.16
N SER A 277 -35.56 -26.50 -11.87
CA SER A 277 -35.94 -27.30 -10.69
C SER A 277 -35.63 -26.58 -9.38
N THR A 278 -34.55 -25.80 -9.33
CA THR A 278 -34.13 -25.09 -8.12
C THR A 278 -35.16 -24.05 -7.68
N PHE A 279 -35.68 -23.23 -8.60
CA PHE A 279 -36.60 -22.13 -8.25
C PHE A 279 -38.09 -22.49 -8.34
N LEU A 280 -38.50 -23.39 -9.25
CA LEU A 280 -39.91 -23.81 -9.31
C LEU A 280 -40.32 -24.71 -8.15
N ALA A 281 -39.36 -25.41 -7.52
CA ALA A 281 -39.60 -26.08 -6.25
C ALA A 281 -39.99 -25.07 -5.13
N GLN A 282 -39.52 -23.82 -5.20
CA GLN A 282 -39.89 -22.77 -4.25
C GLN A 282 -41.23 -22.11 -4.59
N LYS A 283 -41.52 -21.91 -5.88
CA LYS A 283 -42.75 -21.27 -6.37
C LYS A 283 -43.22 -21.91 -7.68
N ASN A 284 -44.24 -22.77 -7.59
CA ASN A 284 -44.78 -23.56 -8.71
C ASN A 284 -46.04 -22.97 -9.36
N ASP A 285 -46.58 -21.87 -8.82
CA ASP A 285 -47.82 -21.20 -9.27
C ASP A 285 -47.58 -19.80 -9.87
N ALA A 286 -46.35 -19.49 -10.28
CA ALA A 286 -45.96 -18.19 -10.80
C ALA A 286 -46.62 -17.84 -12.15
N LYS A 287 -46.98 -16.57 -12.32
CA LYS A 287 -47.55 -16.00 -13.55
C LYS A 287 -46.59 -15.05 -14.25
N ASN A 288 -45.93 -14.17 -13.50
CA ASN A 288 -44.98 -13.18 -14.02
C ASN A 288 -43.58 -13.46 -13.47
N ILE A 289 -42.61 -13.68 -14.36
CA ILE A 289 -41.24 -14.03 -14.00
C ILE A 289 -40.27 -13.01 -14.59
N LEU A 290 -39.33 -12.54 -13.77
CA LEU A 290 -38.18 -11.76 -14.19
C LEU A 290 -36.89 -12.56 -13.95
N LEU A 291 -36.12 -12.77 -15.02
CA LEU A 291 -34.86 -13.51 -15.03
C LEU A 291 -33.73 -12.56 -15.43
N ILE A 292 -32.77 -12.34 -14.53
CA ILE A 292 -31.62 -11.47 -14.76
C ILE A 292 -30.35 -12.34 -14.82
N GLY A 293 -29.66 -12.30 -15.96
CA GLY A 293 -28.42 -13.05 -16.21
C GLY A 293 -28.49 -14.00 -17.40
N GLU A 294 -27.34 -14.23 -18.05
CA GLU A 294 -27.20 -14.98 -19.30
C GLU A 294 -27.62 -16.45 -19.20
N PRO A 295 -27.28 -17.22 -18.14
CA PRO A 295 -27.60 -18.65 -18.07
C PRO A 295 -29.09 -18.98 -18.05
N PHE A 296 -29.96 -18.00 -17.78
CA PHE A 296 -31.41 -18.21 -17.87
C PHE A 296 -31.90 -18.51 -19.29
N LEU A 297 -31.10 -18.22 -20.33
CA LEU A 297 -31.40 -18.64 -21.70
C LEU A 297 -31.70 -20.15 -21.80
N TYR A 298 -31.00 -20.98 -21.01
CA TYR A 298 -31.19 -22.43 -21.00
C TYR A 298 -32.55 -22.88 -20.44
N THR A 299 -33.23 -22.01 -19.69
CA THR A 299 -34.53 -22.31 -19.05
C THR A 299 -35.71 -21.91 -19.92
N LEU A 300 -35.52 -20.96 -20.85
CA LEU A 300 -36.60 -20.38 -21.66
C LEU A 300 -37.36 -21.41 -22.51
N PRO A 301 -36.71 -22.39 -23.18
CA PRO A 301 -37.43 -23.41 -23.97
C PRO A 301 -38.46 -24.19 -23.16
N TYR A 302 -38.24 -24.36 -21.86
CA TYR A 302 -39.12 -25.10 -20.96
C TYR A 302 -40.18 -24.20 -20.29
N LEU A 303 -39.80 -23.00 -19.84
CA LEU A 303 -40.72 -22.09 -19.14
C LEU A 303 -41.91 -21.66 -20.00
N ILE A 304 -41.71 -21.52 -21.30
CA ILE A 304 -42.78 -21.13 -22.25
C ILE A 304 -43.94 -22.14 -22.24
N ASN A 305 -43.62 -23.42 -22.01
CA ASN A 305 -44.58 -24.53 -22.06
C ASN A 305 -45.41 -24.66 -20.78
N ILE A 306 -45.05 -23.94 -19.71
CA ILE A 306 -45.80 -23.96 -18.46
C ILE A 306 -47.06 -23.09 -18.59
N ASN A 307 -48.21 -23.68 -18.27
CA ASN A 307 -49.53 -23.05 -18.49
C ASN A 307 -49.82 -21.91 -17.51
N SER A 308 -49.30 -21.97 -16.28
CA SER A 308 -49.52 -20.92 -15.27
C SER A 308 -48.81 -19.61 -15.63
N ILE A 309 -47.71 -19.69 -16.38
CA ILE A 309 -46.85 -18.56 -16.73
C ILE A 309 -47.46 -17.76 -17.88
N LYS A 310 -47.67 -16.47 -17.63
CA LYS A 310 -48.23 -15.50 -18.59
C LYS A 310 -47.16 -14.62 -19.23
N LYS A 311 -46.16 -14.20 -18.45
CA LYS A 311 -45.14 -13.25 -18.88
C LYS A 311 -43.78 -13.64 -18.30
N ILE A 312 -42.76 -13.70 -19.15
CA ILE A 312 -41.37 -13.99 -18.81
C ILE A 312 -40.52 -12.84 -19.37
N LEU A 313 -39.84 -12.11 -18.50
CA LEU A 313 -38.85 -11.12 -18.88
C LEU A 313 -37.48 -11.72 -18.67
N TRP A 314 -36.65 -11.72 -19.70
CA TRP A 314 -35.25 -12.11 -19.60
C TRP A 314 -34.35 -10.93 -19.96
N ILE A 315 -33.47 -10.57 -19.03
CA ILE A 315 -32.50 -9.48 -19.17
C ILE A 315 -31.10 -10.05 -18.91
N PRO A 316 -30.28 -10.33 -19.94
CA PRO A 316 -28.86 -10.57 -19.72
C PRO A 316 -28.19 -9.32 -19.12
N PHE A 317 -27.07 -9.44 -18.40
CA PHE A 317 -26.40 -8.26 -17.87
C PHE A 317 -25.93 -7.36 -18.99
N ASP A 318 -25.47 -7.96 -20.10
CA ASP A 318 -25.34 -7.25 -21.36
C ASP A 318 -26.65 -7.32 -22.15
N PHE A 319 -27.56 -6.38 -21.89
CA PHE A 319 -28.94 -6.40 -22.39
C PHE A 319 -29.05 -6.42 -23.93
N GLU A 320 -28.02 -5.96 -24.65
CA GLU A 320 -27.99 -6.02 -26.12
C GLU A 320 -27.81 -7.45 -26.66
N LEU A 321 -27.35 -8.39 -25.83
CA LEU A 321 -27.17 -9.78 -26.24
C LEU A 321 -28.47 -10.47 -26.59
N SER A 322 -29.59 -10.12 -25.94
CA SER A 322 -30.86 -10.79 -26.21
C SER A 322 -31.31 -10.57 -27.65
N THR A 323 -31.16 -9.37 -28.20
CA THR A 323 -31.55 -9.06 -29.59
C THR A 323 -30.52 -9.53 -30.61
N LYS A 324 -29.24 -9.61 -30.24
CA LYS A 324 -28.14 -9.99 -31.15
C LYS A 324 -27.92 -11.50 -31.23
N ILE A 325 -28.13 -12.25 -30.14
CA ILE A 325 -27.91 -13.70 -30.10
C ILE A 325 -29.12 -14.47 -30.62
N ILE A 326 -30.34 -14.11 -30.23
CA ILE A 326 -31.55 -14.89 -30.58
C ILE A 326 -31.66 -15.18 -32.08
N PRO A 327 -31.43 -14.22 -33.01
CA PRO A 327 -31.49 -14.50 -34.45
C PRO A 327 -30.44 -15.50 -34.94
N LEU A 328 -29.33 -15.64 -34.22
CA LEU A 328 -28.20 -16.50 -34.58
C LEU A 328 -28.37 -17.94 -34.11
N LEU A 329 -29.31 -18.22 -33.21
CA LEU A 329 -29.60 -19.56 -32.70
C LEU A 329 -30.37 -20.38 -33.75
N SER A 330 -30.05 -21.66 -33.87
CA SER A 330 -30.76 -22.61 -34.75
C SER A 330 -32.26 -22.73 -34.40
N GLU A 331 -32.61 -22.56 -33.13
CA GLU A 331 -33.98 -22.66 -32.60
C GLU A 331 -34.65 -21.28 -32.40
N ASN A 332 -34.27 -20.27 -33.18
CA ASN A 332 -34.75 -18.89 -33.03
C ASN A 332 -36.29 -18.74 -33.03
N SER A 333 -37.02 -19.65 -33.69
CA SER A 333 -38.48 -19.67 -33.76
C SER A 333 -39.16 -19.88 -32.40
N LEU A 334 -38.53 -20.62 -31.48
CA LEU A 334 -39.02 -20.83 -30.11
C LEU A 334 -39.12 -19.52 -29.32
N PHE A 335 -38.24 -18.56 -29.63
CA PHE A 335 -38.14 -17.29 -28.92
C PHE A 335 -39.12 -16.23 -29.45
N ASN A 336 -39.81 -16.49 -30.56
CA ASN A 336 -40.89 -15.64 -31.07
C ASN A 336 -42.23 -15.98 -30.40
N ASN A 337 -42.24 -16.03 -29.06
CA ASN A 337 -43.40 -16.37 -28.25
C ASN A 337 -43.94 -15.13 -27.51
N LYS A 338 -45.27 -14.93 -27.52
CA LYS A 338 -45.93 -13.79 -26.85
C LYS A 338 -45.70 -13.74 -25.33
N LYS A 339 -45.34 -14.86 -24.70
CA LYS A 339 -44.99 -14.91 -23.27
C LYS A 339 -43.62 -14.30 -22.98
N LEU A 340 -42.70 -14.25 -23.95
CA LEU A 340 -41.33 -13.76 -23.78
C LEU A 340 -41.22 -12.29 -24.11
N VAL A 341 -40.52 -11.55 -23.25
CA VAL A 341 -40.19 -10.14 -23.44
C VAL A 341 -38.70 -9.94 -23.16
N PHE A 342 -38.03 -9.18 -24.03
CA PHE A 342 -36.60 -8.87 -23.93
C PHE A 342 -36.38 -7.36 -23.74
N PRO A 343 -36.41 -6.86 -22.49
CA PRO A 343 -36.16 -5.45 -22.20
C PRO A 343 -34.82 -4.96 -22.78
N GLN A 344 -34.83 -3.79 -23.42
CA GLN A 344 -33.63 -3.16 -24.00
C GLN A 344 -33.04 -2.11 -23.04
N ALA A 345 -32.87 -2.49 -21.78
CA ALA A 345 -32.29 -1.64 -20.75
C ALA A 345 -31.55 -2.48 -19.71
N GLU A 346 -30.52 -1.89 -19.10
CA GLU A 346 -29.79 -2.47 -17.97
C GLU A 346 -30.71 -2.93 -16.83
N PRO A 347 -30.46 -4.07 -16.16
CA PRO A 347 -31.35 -4.59 -15.12
C PRO A 347 -31.69 -3.57 -14.03
N HIS A 348 -30.69 -2.82 -13.55
CA HIS A 348 -30.87 -1.80 -12.53
C HIS A 348 -31.69 -0.60 -13.01
N SER A 349 -31.47 -0.14 -14.25
CA SER A 349 -32.24 0.96 -14.83
C SER A 349 -33.67 0.53 -15.20
N PHE A 350 -33.84 -0.72 -15.65
CA PHE A 350 -35.13 -1.30 -15.96
C PHE A 350 -36.00 -1.34 -14.70
N LEU A 351 -35.48 -1.88 -13.60
CA LEU A 351 -36.20 -1.95 -12.33
C LEU A 351 -36.57 -0.55 -11.80
N LYS A 352 -35.70 0.45 -11.93
CA LYS A 352 -36.02 1.83 -11.50
C LYS A 352 -37.12 2.52 -12.31
N ASN A 353 -37.35 2.08 -13.55
CA ASN A 353 -38.23 2.75 -14.49
C ASN A 353 -39.52 1.97 -14.78
N THR A 354 -39.66 0.75 -14.26
CA THR A 354 -40.85 -0.08 -14.45
C THR A 354 -41.71 -0.06 -13.19
N ASP A 355 -43.03 -0.12 -13.35
CA ASP A 355 -43.97 -0.36 -12.24
C ASP A 355 -44.42 -1.83 -12.17
N ASP A 356 -43.90 -2.69 -13.06
CA ASP A 356 -44.26 -4.11 -13.10
C ASP A 356 -43.88 -4.81 -11.79
N ARG A 357 -44.75 -5.74 -11.35
CA ARG A 357 -44.48 -6.64 -10.23
C ARG A 357 -44.43 -8.09 -10.67
N PHE A 358 -43.55 -8.86 -10.03
CA PHE A 358 -43.22 -10.23 -10.42
C PHE A 358 -43.46 -11.23 -9.29
N ASP A 359 -43.93 -12.42 -9.64
CA ASP A 359 -44.07 -13.54 -8.69
C ASP A 359 -42.72 -14.21 -8.42
N ILE A 360 -41.81 -14.16 -9.39
CA ILE A 360 -40.44 -14.66 -9.28
C ILE A 360 -39.50 -13.61 -9.86
N ILE A 361 -38.49 -13.21 -9.08
CA ILE A 361 -37.33 -12.45 -9.56
C ILE A 361 -36.07 -13.25 -9.25
N LEU A 362 -35.32 -13.65 -10.27
CA LEU A 362 -34.06 -14.37 -10.09
C LEU A 362 -32.90 -13.59 -10.68
N VAL A 363 -31.80 -13.53 -9.93
CA VAL A 363 -30.57 -12.86 -10.33
C VAL A 363 -29.43 -13.87 -10.31
N TYR A 364 -28.96 -14.23 -11.50
CA TYR A 364 -27.78 -15.06 -11.66
C TYR A 364 -26.56 -14.15 -11.76
N THR A 365 -25.88 -13.83 -10.65
CA THR A 365 -24.66 -12.99 -10.70
C THR A 365 -23.41 -13.86 -10.74
N SER A 366 -22.37 -13.39 -11.44
CA SER A 366 -21.01 -13.86 -11.18
C SER A 366 -20.51 -13.33 -9.84
N ASP A 367 -19.38 -13.85 -9.37
CA ASP A 367 -18.72 -13.23 -8.21
C ASP A 367 -18.32 -11.80 -8.55
N PRO A 368 -18.40 -10.87 -7.58
CA PRO A 368 -18.16 -9.45 -7.82
C PRO A 368 -16.67 -9.17 -8.03
N GLN A 369 -16.15 -9.51 -9.21
CA GLN A 369 -14.78 -9.21 -9.62
C GLN A 369 -14.59 -7.76 -10.07
N THR A 370 -15.70 -7.06 -10.34
CA THR A 370 -15.73 -5.62 -10.60
C THR A 370 -16.66 -4.89 -9.65
N ILE A 371 -16.45 -3.58 -9.49
CA ILE A 371 -17.36 -2.70 -8.75
C ILE A 371 -18.73 -2.63 -9.43
N SER A 372 -18.77 -2.72 -10.78
CA SER A 372 -20.03 -2.83 -11.54
C SER A 372 -20.82 -4.07 -11.15
N SER A 373 -20.18 -5.24 -11.06
CA SER A 373 -20.86 -6.47 -10.62
C SER A 373 -21.25 -6.44 -9.14
N ASN A 374 -20.48 -5.74 -8.29
CA ASN A 374 -20.78 -5.60 -6.87
C ASN A 374 -22.10 -4.85 -6.61
N GLN A 375 -22.56 -3.98 -7.52
CA GLN A 375 -23.81 -3.22 -7.34
C GLN A 375 -25.04 -4.13 -7.15
N TYR A 376 -25.04 -5.32 -7.75
CA TYR A 376 -26.13 -6.30 -7.66
C TYR A 376 -26.14 -7.12 -6.36
N LEU A 377 -25.20 -6.85 -5.44
CA LEU A 377 -25.01 -7.56 -4.17
C LEU A 377 -25.08 -6.61 -2.96
N THR A 378 -25.76 -5.48 -3.12
CA THR A 378 -25.91 -4.43 -2.09
C THR A 378 -27.31 -4.44 -1.47
N ASP A 379 -27.41 -3.87 -0.26
CA ASP A 379 -28.68 -3.62 0.42
C ASP A 379 -29.68 -2.80 -0.42
N SER A 380 -29.18 -1.77 -1.13
CA SER A 380 -30.00 -0.90 -1.98
C SER A 380 -30.59 -1.67 -3.16
N PHE A 381 -29.81 -2.53 -3.82
CA PHE A 381 -30.30 -3.35 -4.91
C PHE A 381 -31.31 -4.39 -4.43
N PHE A 382 -31.06 -5.07 -3.31
CA PHE A 382 -32.02 -6.01 -2.74
C PHE A 382 -33.33 -5.31 -2.34
N THR A 383 -33.24 -4.08 -1.83
CA THR A 383 -34.42 -3.26 -1.52
C THR A 383 -35.19 -2.91 -2.80
N LEU A 384 -34.49 -2.63 -3.90
CA LEU A 384 -35.11 -2.43 -5.21
C LEU A 384 -35.80 -3.71 -5.71
N LEU A 385 -35.19 -4.90 -5.54
CA LEU A 385 -35.89 -6.16 -5.88
C LEU A 385 -37.17 -6.32 -5.07
N LYS A 386 -37.14 -5.97 -3.78
CA LYS A 386 -38.28 -6.08 -2.86
C LYS A 386 -39.46 -5.20 -3.30
N THR A 387 -39.24 -4.01 -3.87
CA THR A 387 -40.33 -3.13 -4.32
C THR A 387 -41.07 -3.66 -5.55
N HIS A 388 -40.43 -4.53 -6.35
CA HIS A 388 -41.02 -5.14 -7.56
C HIS A 388 -41.54 -6.57 -7.34
N LEU A 389 -41.56 -7.08 -6.11
CA LEU A 389 -42.19 -8.36 -5.82
C LEU A 389 -43.71 -8.20 -5.67
N ALA A 390 -44.45 -9.16 -6.23
CA ALA A 390 -45.84 -9.38 -5.88
C ALA A 390 -45.97 -9.81 -4.39
N ASP A 391 -47.16 -9.72 -3.81
CA ASP A 391 -47.36 -9.97 -2.37
C ASP A 391 -46.82 -11.34 -1.92
N LYS A 392 -47.03 -12.38 -2.73
CA LYS A 392 -46.52 -13.76 -2.54
C LYS A 392 -45.32 -14.08 -3.43
N GLY A 393 -44.59 -13.06 -3.88
CA GLY A 393 -43.44 -13.21 -4.75
C GLY A 393 -42.21 -13.74 -4.02
N ILE A 394 -41.30 -14.34 -4.77
CA ILE A 394 -39.99 -14.78 -4.29
C ILE A 394 -38.86 -14.07 -5.05
N ALA A 395 -37.81 -13.67 -4.34
CA ALA A 395 -36.55 -13.26 -4.92
C ALA A 395 -35.48 -14.34 -4.67
N GLY A 396 -34.66 -14.61 -5.68
CA GLY A 396 -33.55 -15.55 -5.61
C GLY A 396 -32.26 -14.93 -6.14
N ILE A 397 -31.14 -15.13 -5.46
CA ILE A 397 -29.82 -14.70 -5.93
C ILE A 397 -28.78 -15.81 -5.84
N ARG A 398 -27.97 -15.94 -6.90
CA ARG A 398 -26.85 -16.87 -6.98
C ARG A 398 -25.57 -16.23 -6.47
N ILE A 399 -24.83 -16.95 -5.64
CA ILE A 399 -23.45 -16.63 -5.22
C ILE A 399 -22.57 -17.88 -5.36
N SER A 400 -21.25 -17.71 -5.48
CA SER A 400 -20.35 -18.86 -5.42
C SER A 400 -20.33 -19.51 -4.03
N GLY A 401 -20.33 -20.84 -4.01
CA GLY A 401 -20.20 -21.65 -2.82
C GLY A 401 -19.19 -22.78 -3.02
N GLY A 402 -19.23 -23.78 -2.13
CA GLY A 402 -18.41 -24.98 -2.25
C GLY A 402 -19.22 -26.23 -1.95
N GLU A 403 -19.07 -27.27 -2.75
CA GLU A 403 -19.81 -28.53 -2.59
C GLU A 403 -19.47 -29.28 -1.30
N ASN A 404 -18.19 -29.37 -0.94
CA ASN A 404 -17.72 -30.18 0.19
C ASN A 404 -16.84 -29.40 1.20
N PHE A 405 -16.42 -28.17 0.86
CA PHE A 405 -15.56 -27.36 1.69
C PHE A 405 -15.85 -25.87 1.48
N LEU A 406 -15.95 -25.12 2.58
CA LEU A 406 -16.16 -23.67 2.56
C LEU A 406 -14.99 -23.00 3.31
N GLY A 407 -13.92 -22.67 2.56
CA GLY A 407 -12.75 -21.95 3.07
C GLY A 407 -13.10 -20.59 3.66
N GLY A 408 -12.21 -20.00 4.48
CA GLY A 408 -12.49 -18.74 5.19
C GLY A 408 -12.91 -17.59 4.28
N GLU A 409 -12.29 -17.45 3.11
CA GLU A 409 -12.52 -16.38 2.14
C GLU A 409 -13.86 -16.55 1.40
N ILE A 410 -14.18 -17.77 0.94
CA ILE A 410 -15.48 -18.10 0.33
C ILE A 410 -16.60 -17.96 1.37
N ALA A 411 -16.36 -18.43 2.60
CA ALA A 411 -17.28 -18.28 3.71
C ALA A 411 -17.55 -16.81 4.04
N THR A 412 -16.52 -15.95 3.98
CA THR A 412 -16.66 -14.52 4.25
C THR A 412 -17.45 -13.80 3.16
N LEU A 413 -17.14 -14.06 1.88
CA LEU A 413 -17.91 -13.52 0.76
C LEU A 413 -19.38 -13.95 0.87
N GLY A 414 -19.62 -15.25 1.11
CA GLY A 414 -20.96 -15.81 1.25
C GLY A 414 -21.71 -15.25 2.45
N ALA A 415 -21.06 -15.12 3.61
CA ALA A 415 -21.63 -14.53 4.81
C ALA A 415 -22.01 -13.07 4.60
N SER A 416 -21.15 -12.28 3.96
CA SER A 416 -21.44 -10.85 3.69
C SER A 416 -22.70 -10.70 2.85
N ILE A 417 -22.83 -11.47 1.76
CA ILE A 417 -24.02 -11.42 0.89
C ILE A 417 -25.24 -11.98 1.62
N TYR A 418 -25.08 -13.09 2.37
CA TYR A 418 -26.14 -13.72 3.15
C TYR A 418 -26.77 -12.74 4.15
N PHE A 419 -25.97 -12.08 4.98
CA PHE A 419 -26.46 -11.14 5.98
C PHE A 419 -27.02 -9.85 5.34
N THR A 420 -26.44 -9.39 4.24
CA THR A 420 -26.97 -8.24 3.48
C THR A 420 -28.36 -8.57 2.91
N PHE A 421 -28.54 -9.77 2.35
CA PHE A 421 -29.82 -10.25 1.83
C PHE A 421 -30.86 -10.45 2.94
N GLN A 422 -30.42 -10.96 4.10
CA GLN A 422 -31.25 -11.17 5.30
C GLN A 422 -31.74 -9.88 5.94
N GLN A 423 -31.05 -8.76 5.76
CA GLN A 423 -31.51 -7.46 6.23
C GLN A 423 -32.75 -6.96 5.48
N VAL A 424 -32.88 -7.32 4.20
CA VAL A 424 -33.97 -6.85 3.32
C VAL A 424 -35.12 -7.84 3.26
N PHE A 425 -34.80 -9.13 3.15
CA PHE A 425 -35.75 -10.23 3.04
C PHE A 425 -35.72 -11.10 4.29
N LYS A 426 -36.87 -11.70 4.64
CA LYS A 426 -36.86 -12.83 5.57
C LYS A 426 -36.31 -14.05 4.82
N VAL A 427 -35.01 -14.31 4.98
CA VAL A 427 -34.29 -15.37 4.25
C VAL A 427 -34.54 -16.70 4.92
N ASN A 428 -35.26 -17.58 4.22
CA ASN A 428 -35.75 -18.83 4.78
C ASN A 428 -35.33 -20.08 4.02
N ALA A 429 -34.74 -19.96 2.82
CA ALA A 429 -34.14 -21.10 2.15
C ALA A 429 -32.81 -20.79 1.46
N LEU A 430 -31.89 -21.73 1.59
CA LEU A 430 -30.60 -21.77 0.94
C LEU A 430 -30.46 -23.10 0.17
N LYS A 431 -30.10 -23.01 -1.11
CA LYS A 431 -29.64 -24.16 -1.90
C LYS A 431 -28.10 -24.17 -1.86
N PRO A 432 -27.44 -25.20 -1.30
CA PRO A 432 -25.98 -25.26 -1.20
C PRO A 432 -25.34 -25.82 -2.49
N GLY A 433 -24.01 -25.79 -2.55
CA GLY A 433 -23.20 -26.36 -3.64
C GLY A 433 -22.24 -25.35 -4.25
N ASN A 434 -21.62 -25.72 -5.38
CA ASN A 434 -20.71 -24.83 -6.14
C ASN A 434 -21.40 -23.50 -6.51
N GLU A 435 -22.70 -23.58 -6.80
CA GLU A 435 -23.59 -22.42 -6.84
C GLU A 435 -24.54 -22.47 -5.65
N THR A 436 -24.40 -21.49 -4.76
CA THR A 436 -25.32 -21.30 -3.65
C THR A 436 -26.43 -20.35 -4.08
N TRP A 437 -27.68 -20.71 -3.85
CA TRP A 437 -28.82 -19.81 -4.05
C TRP A 437 -29.44 -19.40 -2.73
N LEU A 438 -29.68 -18.10 -2.58
CA LEU A 438 -30.40 -17.52 -1.45
C LEU A 438 -31.80 -17.14 -1.90
N PHE A 439 -32.83 -17.60 -1.18
CA PHE A 439 -34.22 -17.29 -1.47
C PHE A 439 -34.87 -16.49 -0.34
N GLY A 440 -35.55 -15.41 -0.72
CA GLY A 440 -36.23 -14.47 0.19
C GLY A 440 -37.65 -14.14 -0.27
N SER A 441 -38.57 -13.97 0.68
CA SER A 441 -39.94 -13.50 0.43
C SER A 441 -40.44 -12.69 1.63
N LEU A 442 -41.49 -11.90 1.40
CA LEU A 442 -42.18 -11.15 2.47
C LEU A 442 -43.31 -11.96 3.12
N THR A 443 -44.08 -12.70 2.32
CA THR A 443 -45.27 -13.43 2.82
C THR A 443 -45.36 -14.88 2.36
N HIS A 444 -44.64 -15.28 1.31
CA HIS A 444 -44.72 -16.65 0.78
C HIS A 444 -43.85 -17.61 1.63
N PRO A 445 -44.37 -18.79 2.00
CA PRO A 445 -43.59 -19.79 2.73
C PRO A 445 -42.58 -20.48 1.79
N ILE A 446 -41.33 -20.04 1.89
CA ILE A 446 -40.15 -20.67 1.28
C ILE A 446 -39.73 -21.87 2.15
N SER A 447 -39.24 -22.95 1.54
CA SER A 447 -38.95 -24.22 2.24
C SER A 447 -37.56 -24.78 1.88
N GLU A 448 -36.93 -25.42 2.87
CA GLU A 448 -35.76 -26.30 2.70
C GLU A 448 -36.16 -27.79 2.89
N HIS A 449 -37.43 -28.03 3.25
CA HIS A 449 -37.94 -29.36 3.53
C HIS A 449 -38.21 -30.12 2.23
N ILE A 450 -37.39 -31.13 1.96
CA ILE A 450 -37.38 -31.91 0.71
C ILE A 450 -38.79 -32.40 0.32
N PRO A 451 -39.59 -33.07 1.18
CA PRO A 451 -40.93 -33.54 0.79
C PRO A 451 -41.85 -32.44 0.27
N THR A 452 -41.76 -31.23 0.83
CA THR A 452 -42.57 -30.08 0.41
C THR A 452 -42.13 -29.58 -0.98
N LEU A 453 -40.82 -29.54 -1.20
CA LEU A 453 -40.24 -29.13 -2.48
C LEU A 453 -40.49 -30.16 -3.58
N GLU A 454 -40.37 -31.46 -3.28
CA GLU A 454 -40.72 -32.56 -4.18
C GLU A 454 -42.19 -32.50 -4.59
N GLN A 455 -43.10 -32.27 -3.63
CA GLN A 455 -44.53 -32.11 -3.91
C GLN A 455 -44.80 -30.92 -4.83
N ARG A 456 -44.16 -29.76 -4.59
CA ARG A 456 -44.32 -28.58 -5.46
C ARG A 456 -43.81 -28.84 -6.88
N LEU A 457 -42.66 -29.50 -6.99
CA LEU A 457 -42.04 -29.82 -8.27
C LEU A 457 -42.81 -30.90 -9.04
N SER A 458 -43.50 -31.81 -8.36
CA SER A 458 -44.36 -32.84 -8.98
C SER A 458 -45.49 -32.25 -9.83
N VAL A 459 -45.99 -31.05 -9.46
CA VAL A 459 -46.99 -30.32 -10.26
C VAL A 459 -46.40 -29.83 -11.57
N ILE A 460 -45.13 -29.42 -11.55
CA ILE A 460 -44.42 -28.93 -12.73
C ILE A 460 -43.98 -30.09 -13.63
N SER A 461 -43.56 -31.23 -13.06
CA SER A 461 -43.15 -32.40 -13.85
C SER A 461 -44.27 -33.01 -14.69
N GLN A 462 -45.53 -32.68 -14.40
CA GLN A 462 -46.68 -33.03 -15.26
C GLN A 462 -46.73 -32.21 -16.56
N GLN A 463 -46.09 -31.04 -16.60
CA GLN A 463 -46.03 -30.16 -17.76
C GLN A 463 -44.68 -30.23 -18.49
N ILE A 464 -43.61 -30.60 -17.77
CA ILE A 464 -42.26 -30.79 -18.30
C ILE A 464 -41.77 -32.16 -17.84
N SER A 465 -41.83 -33.16 -18.73
CA SER A 465 -41.56 -34.57 -18.40
C SER A 465 -40.09 -34.84 -18.05
N GLU A 466 -39.18 -33.97 -18.49
CA GLU A 466 -37.74 -34.07 -18.25
C GLU A 466 -37.36 -33.74 -16.79
N ILE A 467 -38.23 -33.06 -16.04
CA ILE A 467 -38.00 -32.74 -14.63
C ILE A 467 -38.39 -33.94 -13.78
N LYS A 468 -37.43 -34.47 -13.02
CA LYS A 468 -37.69 -35.53 -12.03
C LYS A 468 -37.78 -34.90 -10.64
N PRO A 469 -38.92 -35.04 -9.91
CA PRO A 469 -39.09 -34.40 -8.61
C PRO A 469 -38.03 -34.77 -7.55
N ASN A 470 -37.46 -35.97 -7.63
CA ASN A 470 -36.43 -36.46 -6.71
C ASN A 470 -35.10 -35.69 -6.79
N ILE A 471 -34.86 -34.89 -7.85
CA ILE A 471 -33.67 -34.03 -8.00
C ILE A 471 -33.51 -33.05 -6.83
N VAL A 472 -34.61 -32.73 -6.15
CA VAL A 472 -34.63 -31.86 -4.97
C VAL A 472 -33.73 -32.41 -3.85
N ARG A 473 -33.55 -33.74 -3.74
CA ARG A 473 -32.66 -34.36 -2.74
C ARG A 473 -31.20 -33.98 -2.95
N ASP A 474 -30.80 -33.88 -4.21
CA ASP A 474 -29.44 -33.52 -4.60
C ASP A 474 -29.24 -31.99 -4.54
N LEU A 475 -30.30 -31.24 -4.84
CA LEU A 475 -30.29 -29.77 -4.81
C LEU A 475 -30.33 -29.20 -3.38
N TYR A 476 -31.07 -29.81 -2.45
CA TYR A 476 -31.30 -29.29 -1.09
C TYR A 476 -30.90 -30.30 0.01
N PRO A 477 -29.65 -30.80 0.05
CA PRO A 477 -29.20 -31.71 1.10
C PRO A 477 -29.15 -30.99 2.46
N ALA A 478 -29.92 -31.49 3.44
CA ALA A 478 -30.12 -30.86 4.74
C ALA A 478 -28.79 -30.60 5.50
N ASP A 479 -27.90 -31.58 5.53
CA ASP A 479 -26.61 -31.48 6.24
C ASP A 479 -25.74 -30.35 5.68
N ARG A 480 -25.75 -30.14 4.35
CA ARG A 480 -24.96 -29.08 3.71
C ARG A 480 -25.56 -27.70 3.95
N ILE A 481 -26.89 -27.60 3.97
CA ILE A 481 -27.57 -26.35 4.32
C ILE A 481 -27.18 -25.92 5.73
N ILE A 482 -27.25 -26.85 6.69
CA ILE A 482 -26.87 -26.60 8.09
C ILE A 482 -25.40 -26.22 8.19
N PHE A 483 -24.52 -27.00 7.55
CA PHE A 483 -23.07 -26.72 7.52
C PHE A 483 -22.78 -25.30 7.01
N GLN A 484 -23.36 -24.90 5.89
CA GLN A 484 -23.10 -23.61 5.27
C GLN A 484 -23.64 -22.45 6.11
N LYS A 485 -24.86 -22.58 6.68
CA LYS A 485 -25.42 -21.57 7.59
C LYS A 485 -24.58 -21.41 8.86
N ASN A 486 -24.16 -22.52 9.48
CA ASN A 486 -23.30 -22.49 10.65
C ASN A 486 -21.97 -21.80 10.34
N ARG A 487 -21.39 -22.07 9.16
CA ARG A 487 -20.15 -21.42 8.72
C ARG A 487 -20.31 -19.90 8.55
N TYR A 488 -21.45 -19.44 8.02
CA TYR A 488 -21.74 -18.00 7.94
C TYR A 488 -21.90 -17.35 9.32
N GLU A 489 -22.57 -18.02 10.26
CA GLU A 489 -22.70 -17.56 11.64
C GLU A 489 -21.37 -17.57 12.42
N GLU A 490 -20.46 -18.51 12.13
CA GLU A 490 -19.10 -18.49 12.66
C GLU A 490 -18.34 -17.24 12.20
N VAL A 491 -18.38 -16.91 10.90
CA VAL A 491 -17.73 -15.71 10.36
C VAL A 491 -18.22 -14.45 11.08
N LYS A 492 -19.52 -14.37 11.38
CA LYS A 492 -20.12 -13.25 12.12
C LYS A 492 -19.52 -13.03 13.51
N LYS A 493 -18.99 -14.08 14.16
CA LYS A 493 -18.34 -13.96 15.48
C LYS A 493 -16.95 -13.33 15.42
N PHE A 494 -16.25 -13.46 14.28
CA PHE A 494 -14.87 -12.99 14.12
C PHE A 494 -14.77 -11.66 13.37
N ILE A 495 -15.77 -11.32 12.55
CA ILE A 495 -15.79 -10.09 11.74
C ILE A 495 -16.83 -9.11 12.30
N HIS A 496 -16.43 -7.86 12.52
CA HIS A 496 -17.32 -6.79 12.96
C HIS A 496 -18.46 -6.54 11.95
N GLU A 497 -19.67 -6.24 12.42
CA GLU A 497 -20.89 -6.11 11.59
C GLU A 497 -20.73 -5.13 10.40
N ASP A 498 -19.96 -4.06 10.60
CA ASP A 498 -19.63 -3.07 9.57
C ASP A 498 -18.96 -3.63 8.30
N TYR A 499 -18.37 -4.82 8.40
CA TYR A 499 -17.67 -5.54 7.32
C TYR A 499 -18.45 -6.75 6.81
N LEU A 500 -19.66 -6.98 7.33
CA LEU A 500 -20.56 -8.02 6.83
C LEU A 500 -21.62 -7.42 5.90
N ILE A 501 -22.13 -6.23 6.21
CA ILE A 501 -23.22 -5.61 5.46
C ILE A 501 -22.68 -4.79 4.29
N ALA A 502 -22.91 -5.26 3.06
CA ALA A 502 -22.53 -4.59 1.83
C ALA A 502 -23.49 -3.43 1.52
N THR A 503 -22.94 -2.23 1.31
CA THR A 503 -23.68 -1.00 0.99
C THR A 503 -23.08 -0.34 -0.25
N GLU A 504 -23.78 0.62 -0.86
CA GLU A 504 -23.31 1.32 -2.06
C GLU A 504 -21.92 1.99 -1.91
N ASN A 505 -21.56 2.38 -0.69
CA ASN A 505 -20.28 3.04 -0.37
C ASN A 505 -19.20 2.07 0.14
N LYS A 506 -19.57 0.82 0.46
CA LYS A 506 -18.70 -0.23 0.98
C LYS A 506 -18.71 -1.40 0.00
N TYR A 507 -17.75 -1.43 -0.92
CA TYR A 507 -17.60 -2.47 -1.95
C TYR A 507 -17.07 -3.81 -1.37
N LEU A 508 -17.73 -4.34 -0.35
CA LEU A 508 -17.27 -5.52 0.41
C LEU A 508 -17.27 -6.79 -0.42
N GLY A 509 -18.24 -6.99 -1.31
CA GLY A 509 -18.23 -8.12 -2.23
C GLY A 509 -16.98 -8.10 -3.12
N PHE A 510 -16.66 -6.93 -3.69
CA PHE A 510 -15.43 -6.72 -4.46
C PHE A 510 -14.16 -6.97 -3.63
N LEU A 511 -14.09 -6.45 -2.40
CA LEU A 511 -12.97 -6.71 -1.49
C LEU A 511 -12.77 -8.21 -1.23
N TYR A 512 -13.83 -8.92 -0.87
CA TYR A 512 -13.75 -10.35 -0.53
C TYR A 512 -13.51 -11.24 -1.74
N SER A 513 -14.03 -10.88 -2.91
CA SER A 513 -13.72 -11.54 -4.17
C SER A 513 -12.22 -11.44 -4.51
N ASN A 514 -11.62 -10.27 -4.31
CA ASN A 514 -10.18 -10.07 -4.52
C ASN A 514 -9.32 -10.80 -3.48
N LEU A 515 -9.74 -10.83 -2.22
CA LEU A 515 -9.04 -11.62 -1.19
C LEU A 515 -9.14 -13.12 -1.48
N LEU A 516 -10.29 -13.58 -1.96
CA LEU A 516 -10.47 -14.96 -2.41
C LEU A 516 -9.55 -15.28 -3.60
N TYR A 517 -9.41 -14.35 -4.54
CA TYR A 517 -8.48 -14.48 -5.65
C TYR A 517 -7.03 -14.62 -5.17
N LEU A 518 -6.59 -13.79 -4.22
CA LEU A 518 -5.26 -13.88 -3.62
C LEU A 518 -5.06 -15.19 -2.84
N TRP A 519 -6.08 -15.65 -2.13
CA TRP A 519 -6.04 -16.91 -1.40
C TRP A 519 -5.90 -18.12 -2.33
N LYS A 520 -6.65 -18.16 -3.45
CA LYS A 520 -6.54 -19.24 -4.46
C LYS A 520 -5.12 -19.37 -5.02
N GLN A 521 -4.31 -18.32 -4.93
CA GLN A 521 -2.92 -18.28 -5.36
C GLN A 521 -1.90 -18.56 -4.23
N GLY A 522 -2.36 -18.92 -3.03
CA GLY A 522 -1.52 -19.30 -1.89
C GLY A 522 -1.29 -18.19 -0.85
N TYR A 523 -1.86 -16.99 -1.02
CA TYR A 523 -1.74 -15.90 -0.05
C TYR A 523 -2.84 -15.98 1.03
N SER A 524 -2.61 -16.79 2.07
CA SER A 524 -3.55 -16.99 3.18
C SER A 524 -3.36 -16.00 4.35
N GLY A 525 -4.41 -15.79 5.15
CA GLY A 525 -4.34 -15.00 6.40
C GLY A 525 -4.33 -13.47 6.20
N LEU A 526 -4.65 -12.98 5.00
CA LEU A 526 -4.83 -11.54 4.74
C LEU A 526 -6.12 -11.00 5.37
N LEU A 527 -7.12 -11.86 5.52
CA LEU A 527 -8.46 -11.50 5.99
C LEU A 527 -8.45 -11.06 7.47
N ASP A 528 -7.74 -11.80 8.33
CA ASP A 528 -7.54 -11.48 9.75
C ASP A 528 -6.79 -10.14 9.95
N LYS A 529 -6.09 -9.66 8.92
CA LYS A 529 -5.27 -8.45 8.97
C LYS A 529 -5.96 -7.21 8.40
N ILE A 530 -7.16 -7.31 7.81
CA ILE A 530 -7.83 -6.17 7.14
C ILE A 530 -8.03 -4.98 8.08
N ILE A 531 -8.44 -5.22 9.33
CA ILE A 531 -8.65 -4.16 10.33
C ILE A 531 -7.32 -3.44 10.65
N THR A 532 -6.27 -4.22 10.83
CA THR A 532 -4.90 -3.71 11.06
C THR A 532 -4.42 -2.90 9.86
N ILE A 533 -4.60 -3.42 8.64
CA ILE A 533 -4.24 -2.76 7.38
C ILE A 533 -5.01 -1.43 7.25
N LYS A 534 -6.31 -1.39 7.57
CA LYS A 534 -7.10 -0.15 7.59
C LYS A 534 -6.53 0.89 8.54
N GLN A 535 -6.25 0.52 9.79
CA GLN A 535 -5.72 1.45 10.79
C GLN A 535 -4.36 2.02 10.37
N ILE A 536 -3.47 1.17 9.86
CA ILE A 536 -2.17 1.59 9.32
C ILE A 536 -2.36 2.53 8.14
N THR A 537 -3.28 2.23 7.24
CA THR A 537 -3.53 3.03 6.03
C THR A 537 -4.08 4.41 6.39
N LEU A 538 -5.07 4.48 7.29
CA LEU A 538 -5.60 5.74 7.84
C LEU A 538 -4.52 6.56 8.54
N PHE A 539 -3.65 5.91 9.32
CA PHE A 539 -2.54 6.57 9.97
C PHE A 539 -1.58 7.18 8.94
N LEU A 540 -1.10 6.39 7.97
CA LEU A 540 -0.17 6.83 6.92
C LEU A 540 -0.71 8.02 6.12
N ILE A 541 -2.01 8.02 5.81
CA ILE A 541 -2.73 9.10 5.15
C ILE A 541 -2.67 10.40 5.96
N ILE A 542 -2.89 10.34 7.27
CA ILE A 542 -2.96 11.52 8.15
C ILE A 542 -1.55 11.99 8.53
N SER A 543 -0.63 11.06 8.76
CA SER A 543 0.71 11.35 9.29
C SER A 543 1.68 11.82 8.22
N SER A 544 1.62 11.29 7.00
CA SER A 544 2.53 11.68 5.90
C SER A 544 2.52 13.20 5.65
N PRO A 545 1.35 13.83 5.56
CA PRO A 545 1.25 15.27 5.48
C PRO A 545 1.67 16.06 6.72
N LEU A 546 1.34 15.55 7.90
CA LEU A 546 1.68 16.20 9.16
C LEU A 546 3.20 16.24 9.33
N CYS A 547 3.88 15.15 8.97
CA CYS A 547 5.33 15.05 8.89
C CYS A 547 5.91 16.05 7.87
N PHE A 548 5.28 16.22 6.70
CA PHE A 548 5.68 17.23 5.72
C PHE A 548 5.53 18.67 6.26
N ILE A 549 4.40 18.99 6.89
CA ILE A 549 4.16 20.31 7.52
C ILE A 549 5.18 20.57 8.63
N LEU A 550 5.44 19.59 9.50
CA LEU A 550 6.41 19.70 10.60
C LEU A 550 7.84 19.91 10.08
N ALA A 551 8.26 19.09 9.12
CA ALA A 551 9.56 19.24 8.45
C ALA A 551 9.72 20.64 7.85
N ARG A 552 8.64 21.17 7.25
CA ARG A 552 8.62 22.52 6.68
C ARG A 552 8.61 23.64 7.70
N GLY A 553 7.84 23.50 8.78
CA GLY A 553 7.80 24.48 9.88
C GLY A 553 9.19 24.69 10.47
N ILE A 554 9.95 23.60 10.62
CA ILE A 554 11.33 23.62 11.09
C ILE A 554 12.24 24.29 10.04
N TYR A 555 12.11 23.92 8.76
CA TYR A 555 12.90 24.49 7.68
C TYR A 555 12.74 26.02 7.58
N LYS A 556 11.50 26.51 7.65
CA LYS A 556 11.16 27.95 7.58
C LYS A 556 11.73 28.74 8.76
N ARG A 557 11.67 28.18 9.98
CA ARG A 557 12.22 28.82 11.20
C ARG A 557 13.74 29.04 11.10
N LYS A 558 14.47 28.12 10.47
CA LYS A 558 15.93 28.26 10.25
C LYS A 558 16.29 29.16 9.06
N SER A 559 15.48 29.17 8.01
CA SER A 559 15.71 30.00 6.82
C SER A 559 15.45 31.50 7.06
N ILE A 560 14.54 31.86 7.98
CA ILE A 560 14.26 33.25 8.36
C ILE A 560 15.47 33.92 9.06
N GLN A 561 16.32 33.15 9.75
CA GLN A 561 17.44 33.71 10.53
C GLN A 561 18.67 34.13 9.71
N LYS A 562 18.79 33.76 8.43
CA LYS A 562 20.08 33.91 7.71
C LYS A 562 20.06 34.31 6.24
N GLY A 563 18.96 34.86 5.72
CA GLY A 563 18.93 35.70 4.50
C GLY A 563 19.52 35.19 3.17
N LYS A 564 20.20 34.02 3.10
CA LYS A 564 21.03 33.60 1.95
C LYS A 564 20.85 32.15 1.49
N GLU A 565 20.13 31.28 2.21
CA GLU A 565 19.86 29.88 1.80
C GLU A 565 18.35 29.59 1.67
N LYS A 566 17.64 30.34 0.83
CA LYS A 566 16.17 30.29 0.72
C LYS A 566 15.64 29.63 -0.56
N TYR A 567 16.55 29.22 -1.46
CA TYR A 567 16.25 28.93 -2.87
C TYR A 567 16.08 27.43 -3.23
N LEU A 568 16.90 26.49 -2.72
CA LEU A 568 16.76 25.07 -3.12
C LEU A 568 15.53 24.38 -2.52
N SER A 569 14.97 24.91 -1.43
CA SER A 569 13.66 24.47 -0.93
C SER A 569 12.57 24.66 -1.96
N THR A 570 12.57 25.78 -2.68
CA THR A 570 11.55 26.12 -3.67
C THR A 570 11.50 25.11 -4.81
N THR A 571 12.65 24.66 -5.33
CA THR A 571 12.73 23.70 -6.46
C THR A 571 12.28 22.30 -6.07
N LEU A 572 12.75 21.77 -4.93
CA LEU A 572 12.28 20.48 -4.41
C LEU A 572 10.81 20.53 -4.00
N GLU A 573 10.35 21.64 -3.41
CA GLU A 573 8.93 21.87 -3.12
C GLU A 573 8.09 21.89 -4.40
N THR A 574 8.64 22.46 -5.48
CA THR A 574 7.97 22.49 -6.79
C THR A 574 7.84 21.08 -7.35
N TYR A 575 8.92 20.29 -7.38
CA TYR A 575 8.87 18.91 -7.86
C TYR A 575 8.00 18.00 -6.99
N PHE A 576 8.05 18.16 -5.67
CA PHE A 576 7.15 17.45 -4.77
C PHE A 576 5.69 17.84 -4.99
N ALA A 577 5.39 19.12 -5.22
CA ALA A 577 4.04 19.55 -5.57
C ALA A 577 3.59 18.94 -6.90
N ILE A 578 4.46 18.88 -7.92
CA ILE A 578 4.17 18.21 -9.19
C ILE A 578 3.86 16.72 -8.95
N PHE A 579 4.63 16.04 -8.11
CA PHE A 579 4.37 14.66 -7.71
C PHE A 579 3.00 14.47 -7.03
N VAL A 580 2.63 15.36 -6.10
CA VAL A 580 1.31 15.29 -5.44
C VAL A 580 0.19 15.63 -6.42
N ILE A 581 0.40 16.56 -7.36
CA ILE A 581 -0.55 16.87 -8.44
C ILE A 581 -0.80 15.63 -9.30
N GLY A 582 0.25 14.93 -9.74
CA GLY A 582 0.11 13.67 -10.49
C GLY A 582 -0.63 12.60 -9.68
N THR A 583 -0.30 12.46 -8.39
CA THR A 583 -0.97 11.51 -7.48
C THR A 583 -2.47 11.80 -7.35
N ILE A 584 -2.83 13.07 -7.13
CA ILE A 584 -4.22 13.52 -7.04
C ILE A 584 -4.92 13.34 -8.40
N GLY A 585 -4.27 13.70 -9.49
CA GLY A 585 -4.82 13.63 -10.84
C GLY A 585 -5.22 12.23 -11.24
N MET A 586 -4.35 11.24 -11.02
CA MET A 586 -4.70 9.86 -11.30
C MET A 586 -5.69 9.29 -10.28
N GLY A 587 -5.54 9.65 -8.99
CA GLY A 587 -6.46 9.24 -7.94
C GLY A 587 -7.91 9.67 -8.21
N ILE A 588 -8.14 10.95 -8.50
CA ILE A 588 -9.48 11.47 -8.80
C ILE A 588 -10.04 10.90 -10.10
N THR A 589 -9.19 10.73 -11.12
CA THR A 589 -9.59 10.12 -12.40
C THR A 589 -10.13 8.71 -12.16
N ILE A 590 -9.41 7.87 -11.44
CA ILE A 590 -9.85 6.50 -11.13
C ILE A 590 -11.14 6.52 -10.30
N LEU A 591 -11.24 7.35 -9.26
CA LEU A 591 -12.45 7.41 -8.43
C LEU A 591 -13.68 7.85 -9.24
N LEU A 592 -13.53 8.83 -10.14
CA LEU A 592 -14.61 9.28 -11.01
C LEU A 592 -14.99 8.22 -12.05
N LEU A 593 -14.01 7.51 -12.62
CA LEU A 593 -14.27 6.39 -13.53
C LEU A 593 -15.03 5.26 -12.83
N ILE A 594 -14.63 4.90 -11.61
CA ILE A 594 -15.31 3.88 -10.78
C ILE A 594 -16.75 4.29 -10.48
N GLN A 595 -16.97 5.54 -10.09
CA GLN A 595 -18.30 6.08 -9.81
C GLN A 595 -19.17 6.12 -11.06
N PHE A 596 -18.59 6.51 -12.20
CA PHE A 596 -19.26 6.46 -13.48
C PHE A 596 -19.67 5.01 -13.84
N GLN A 597 -18.75 4.06 -13.68
CA GLN A 597 -19.00 2.64 -13.93
C GLN A 597 -20.07 2.06 -13.01
N TYR A 598 -20.09 2.45 -11.74
CA TYR A 598 -21.16 2.07 -10.79
C TYR A 598 -22.54 2.55 -11.28
N ARG A 599 -22.62 3.76 -11.84
CA ARG A 599 -23.91 4.36 -12.24
C ARG A 599 -24.41 3.90 -13.60
N TYR A 600 -23.51 3.80 -14.58
CA TYR A 600 -23.84 3.53 -15.99
C TYR A 600 -23.53 2.09 -16.41
N GLY A 601 -22.90 1.28 -15.55
CA GLY A 601 -22.62 -0.14 -15.78
C GLY A 601 -21.40 -0.41 -16.66
N THR A 602 -21.18 0.37 -17.72
CA THR A 602 -20.04 0.22 -18.65
C THR A 602 -19.11 1.42 -18.65
N LEU A 603 -17.80 1.14 -18.61
CA LEU A 603 -16.75 2.17 -18.72
C LEU A 603 -16.08 2.17 -20.11
N SER A 604 -15.96 1.00 -20.74
CA SER A 604 -15.13 0.78 -21.93
C SER A 604 -15.54 1.60 -23.17
N THR A 605 -16.80 2.02 -23.24
CA THR A 605 -17.33 2.90 -24.30
C THR A 605 -17.03 4.38 -24.06
N TYR A 606 -16.98 4.81 -22.79
CA TYR A 606 -16.88 6.21 -22.40
C TYR A 606 -15.49 6.62 -21.91
N ILE A 607 -14.59 5.66 -21.64
CA ILE A 607 -13.26 5.94 -21.06
C ILE A 607 -12.45 6.92 -21.91
N GLY A 608 -12.53 6.81 -23.24
CA GLY A 608 -11.85 7.72 -24.15
C GLY A 608 -12.43 9.13 -24.08
N LEU A 609 -13.76 9.28 -24.02
CA LEU A 609 -14.44 10.56 -23.93
C LEU A 609 -14.20 11.25 -22.58
N LEU A 610 -14.30 10.51 -21.48
CA LEU A 610 -14.04 11.01 -20.13
C LEU A 610 -12.58 11.46 -19.99
N SER A 611 -11.64 10.65 -20.48
CA SER A 611 -10.21 11.01 -20.53
C SER A 611 -9.96 12.24 -21.43
N SER A 612 -10.65 12.33 -22.58
CA SER A 612 -10.58 13.50 -23.46
C SER A 612 -11.05 14.77 -22.75
N MET A 613 -12.08 14.73 -21.90
CA MET A 613 -12.51 15.92 -21.15
C MET A 613 -11.44 16.38 -20.15
N PHE A 614 -10.79 15.45 -19.45
CA PHE A 614 -9.66 15.77 -18.57
C PHE A 614 -8.50 16.40 -19.36
N MET A 615 -8.13 15.80 -20.50
CA MET A 615 -7.08 16.30 -21.40
C MET A 615 -7.44 17.67 -22.01
N LEU A 616 -8.71 17.93 -22.27
CA LEU A 616 -9.21 19.22 -22.73
C LEU A 616 -9.00 20.30 -21.65
N GLY A 617 -9.23 19.96 -20.38
CA GLY A 617 -8.86 20.81 -19.25
C GLY A 617 -7.35 21.08 -19.19
N LEU A 618 -6.52 20.03 -19.35
CA LEU A 618 -5.06 20.14 -19.35
C LEU A 618 -4.53 21.04 -20.48
N SER A 619 -5.13 21.00 -21.67
CA SER A 619 -4.71 21.77 -22.86
C SER A 619 -5.10 23.26 -22.80
N ILE A 620 -6.27 23.59 -22.24
CA ILE A 620 -6.77 24.98 -22.16
C ILE A 620 -6.08 25.76 -21.03
N SER A 621 -5.77 25.10 -19.91
CA SER A 621 -5.25 25.75 -18.70
C SER A 621 -3.97 26.60 -18.93
N PRO A 622 -2.94 26.12 -19.66
CA PRO A 622 -1.70 26.87 -19.84
C PRO A 622 -1.90 28.18 -20.62
N ILE A 623 -2.88 28.20 -21.54
CA ILE A 623 -3.27 29.39 -22.31
C ILE A 623 -3.90 30.43 -21.38
N ILE A 624 -4.85 30.00 -20.54
CA ILE A 624 -5.50 30.87 -19.53
C ILE A 624 -4.45 31.40 -18.54
N PHE A 625 -3.54 30.55 -18.08
CA PHE A 625 -2.47 30.93 -17.17
C PHE A 625 -1.57 32.02 -17.77
N ASN A 626 -1.12 31.85 -19.01
CA ASN A 626 -0.27 32.84 -19.69
C ASN A 626 -0.98 34.19 -19.88
N PHE A 627 -2.30 34.17 -20.16
CA PHE A 627 -3.09 35.39 -20.24
C PHE A 627 -3.19 36.12 -18.88
N LEU A 628 -3.41 35.38 -17.79
CA LEU A 628 -3.57 35.96 -16.45
C LEU A 628 -2.24 36.39 -15.80
N TYR A 629 -1.14 35.73 -16.15
CA TYR A 629 0.21 35.97 -15.60
C TYR A 629 1.02 36.99 -16.42
N ALA A 630 0.41 37.69 -17.37
CA ALA A 630 1.08 38.69 -18.20
C ALA A 630 1.75 39.84 -17.39
N ASP A 631 1.27 40.10 -16.16
CA ASP A 631 1.87 41.04 -15.21
C ASP A 631 2.40 40.31 -13.96
N LYS A 632 3.72 40.39 -13.71
CA LYS A 632 4.42 39.67 -12.63
C LYS A 632 4.01 40.11 -11.22
N ASN A 633 3.39 41.28 -11.06
CA ASN A 633 2.90 41.75 -9.75
C ASN A 633 1.44 41.37 -9.47
N ASN A 634 0.80 40.66 -10.39
CA ASN A 634 -0.63 40.39 -10.33
C ASN A 634 -0.97 39.15 -9.48
N LYS A 635 -1.83 39.32 -8.48
CA LYS A 635 -2.34 38.22 -7.63
C LYS A 635 -3.52 37.47 -8.24
N ARG A 636 -4.08 37.94 -9.37
CA ARG A 636 -5.21 37.31 -10.08
C ARG A 636 -5.09 35.79 -10.30
N PRO A 637 -3.96 35.21 -10.75
CA PRO A 637 -3.84 33.77 -10.96
C PRO A 637 -4.04 32.97 -9.67
N PHE A 638 -3.65 33.50 -8.52
CA PHE A 638 -3.86 32.84 -7.22
C PHE A 638 -5.35 32.80 -6.83
N PHE A 639 -6.09 33.89 -7.05
CA PHE A 639 -7.53 33.93 -6.78
C PHE A 639 -8.34 33.06 -7.74
N VAL A 640 -7.96 33.04 -9.03
CA VAL A 640 -8.57 32.14 -10.03
C VAL A 640 -8.35 30.68 -9.64
N LEU A 641 -7.14 30.33 -9.19
CA LEU A 641 -6.86 28.99 -8.69
C LEU A 641 -7.71 28.61 -7.47
N LEU A 642 -7.83 29.51 -6.48
CA LEU A 642 -8.63 29.24 -5.28
C LEU A 642 -10.12 29.04 -5.62
N PHE A 643 -10.64 29.85 -6.55
CA PHE A 643 -12.00 29.72 -7.07
C PHE A 643 -12.21 28.38 -7.79
N LEU A 644 -11.29 28.03 -8.70
CA LEU A 644 -11.29 26.78 -9.44
C LEU A 644 -11.27 25.55 -8.52
N VAL A 645 -10.38 25.54 -7.52
CA VAL A 645 -10.32 24.48 -6.51
C VAL A 645 -11.64 24.39 -5.73
N SER A 646 -12.18 25.53 -5.30
CA SER A 646 -13.43 25.55 -4.53
C SER A 646 -14.59 24.95 -5.33
N ILE A 647 -14.68 25.27 -6.62
CA ILE A 647 -15.67 24.67 -7.53
C ILE A 647 -15.45 23.17 -7.66
N CYS A 648 -14.22 22.72 -7.92
CA CYS A 648 -13.92 21.29 -8.02
C CYS A 648 -14.33 20.52 -6.77
N ILE A 649 -13.99 21.03 -5.58
CA ILE A 649 -14.34 20.40 -4.30
C ILE A 649 -15.85 20.33 -4.15
N CYS A 650 -16.56 21.46 -4.30
CA CYS A 650 -18.01 21.51 -4.17
C CYS A 650 -18.69 20.55 -5.16
N TYR A 651 -18.27 20.55 -6.42
CA TYR A 651 -18.88 19.72 -7.46
C TYR A 651 -18.59 18.22 -7.26
N THR A 652 -17.38 17.89 -6.79
CA THR A 652 -17.00 16.51 -6.42
C THR A 652 -17.85 16.01 -5.25
N LEU A 653 -18.05 16.82 -4.21
CA LEU A 653 -18.89 16.44 -3.08
C LEU A 653 -20.37 16.31 -3.49
N VAL A 654 -20.88 17.17 -4.37
CA VAL A 654 -22.27 17.08 -4.86
C VAL A 654 -22.51 15.81 -5.67
N ILE A 655 -21.59 15.45 -6.57
CA ILE A 655 -21.68 14.22 -7.38
C ILE A 655 -21.66 12.97 -6.52
N LEU A 656 -20.89 12.98 -5.43
CA LEU A 656 -20.66 11.79 -4.61
C LEU A 656 -21.69 11.63 -3.49
N PHE A 657 -22.35 12.71 -3.04
CA PHE A 657 -23.21 12.67 -1.86
C PHE A 657 -24.63 13.22 -2.03
N VAL A 658 -24.94 14.00 -3.08
CA VAL A 658 -26.18 14.81 -3.10
C VAL A 658 -27.10 14.53 -4.30
N LEU A 659 -26.58 14.48 -5.53
CA LEU A 659 -27.42 14.37 -6.72
C LEU A 659 -27.08 13.11 -7.53
N PRO A 660 -28.07 12.39 -8.11
CA PRO A 660 -27.79 11.44 -9.18
C PRO A 660 -27.24 12.25 -10.37
N PRO A 661 -25.93 12.20 -10.65
CA PRO A 661 -25.34 13.09 -11.63
C PRO A 661 -25.81 12.69 -13.02
N TYR A 662 -26.28 13.64 -13.82
CA TYR A 662 -26.53 13.40 -15.24
C TYR A 662 -25.20 13.19 -15.96
N PHE A 663 -25.20 12.49 -17.09
CA PHE A 663 -23.98 12.15 -17.85
C PHE A 663 -23.08 13.38 -18.11
N TYR A 664 -23.68 14.52 -18.46
CA TYR A 664 -22.96 15.77 -18.72
C TYR A 664 -22.24 16.35 -17.49
N THR A 665 -22.70 16.04 -16.28
CA THR A 665 -22.02 16.45 -15.05
C THR A 665 -20.67 15.73 -14.88
N TYR A 666 -20.58 14.46 -15.29
CA TYR A 666 -19.31 13.74 -15.33
C TYR A 666 -18.34 14.39 -16.33
N LEU A 667 -18.80 14.74 -17.53
CA LEU A 667 -17.94 15.44 -18.49
C LEU A 667 -17.40 16.77 -17.93
N ALA A 668 -18.26 17.54 -17.26
CA ALA A 668 -17.89 18.80 -16.63
C ALA A 668 -16.86 18.62 -15.50
N ILE A 669 -17.03 17.63 -14.61
CA ILE A 669 -16.10 17.42 -13.50
C ILE A 669 -14.72 16.94 -13.97
N PHE A 670 -14.65 16.06 -14.97
CA PHE A 670 -13.38 15.64 -15.57
C PHE A 670 -12.64 16.84 -16.19
N PHE A 671 -13.36 17.68 -16.94
CA PHE A 671 -12.81 18.92 -17.49
C PHE A 671 -12.31 19.87 -16.41
N LEU A 672 -13.10 20.11 -15.35
CA LEU A 672 -12.73 21.00 -14.26
C LEU A 672 -11.49 20.49 -13.51
N TRP A 673 -11.41 19.20 -13.18
CA TRP A 673 -10.21 18.63 -12.54
C TRP A 673 -8.97 18.71 -13.43
N GLY A 674 -9.09 18.44 -14.72
CA GLY A 674 -7.99 18.63 -15.68
C GLY A 674 -7.53 20.09 -15.72
N LEU A 675 -8.47 21.03 -15.78
CA LEU A 675 -8.18 22.46 -15.81
C LEU A 675 -7.48 22.91 -14.52
N THR A 676 -7.97 22.51 -13.35
CA THR A 676 -7.44 22.95 -12.04
C THR A 676 -6.05 22.40 -11.76
N LEU A 677 -5.81 21.11 -12.02
CA LEU A 677 -4.51 20.47 -11.79
C LEU A 677 -3.45 20.98 -12.78
N SER A 678 -3.80 21.19 -14.05
CA SER A 678 -2.90 21.80 -15.03
C SER A 678 -2.61 23.27 -14.71
N PHE A 679 -3.58 24.00 -14.14
CA PHE A 679 -3.36 25.38 -13.72
C PHE A 679 -2.39 25.45 -12.52
N LEU A 680 -2.54 24.54 -11.55
CA LEU A 680 -1.58 24.35 -10.47
C LEU A 680 -0.18 24.04 -11.02
N LEU A 681 -0.09 23.06 -11.92
CA LEU A 681 1.16 22.67 -12.56
C LEU A 681 1.85 23.86 -13.26
N SER A 682 1.09 24.65 -14.01
CA SER A 682 1.58 25.85 -14.70
C SER A 682 2.14 26.90 -13.74
N LEU A 683 1.48 27.08 -12.58
CA LEU A 683 1.96 27.97 -11.52
C LEU A 683 3.29 27.50 -10.91
N PHE A 684 3.43 26.20 -10.71
CA PHE A 684 4.66 25.58 -10.17
C PHE A 684 5.81 25.62 -11.17
N LEU A 685 5.57 25.30 -12.45
CA LEU A 685 6.59 25.32 -13.51
C LEU A 685 7.20 26.70 -13.73
N ASN A 686 6.41 27.77 -13.60
CA ASN A 686 6.87 29.14 -13.76
C ASN A 686 7.92 29.56 -12.70
N ASN A 687 7.97 28.88 -11.56
CA ASN A 687 9.00 29.11 -10.54
C ASN A 687 10.37 28.55 -10.94
N LEU A 688 10.44 27.67 -11.94
CA LEU A 688 11.66 26.98 -12.38
C LEU A 688 12.46 27.73 -13.47
N ASP A 689 11.88 28.79 -14.06
CA ASP A 689 12.45 29.53 -15.19
C ASP A 689 13.79 30.22 -14.94
N LYS A 690 14.21 30.36 -13.68
CA LYS A 690 15.40 31.11 -13.31
C LYS A 690 16.68 30.28 -13.24
N GLU A 691 16.60 28.94 -13.26
CA GLU A 691 17.77 28.07 -12.99
C GLU A 691 17.92 26.82 -13.88
N ALA A 692 16.95 26.48 -14.75
CA ALA A 692 16.99 25.20 -15.47
C ALA A 692 16.94 25.35 -17.00
N GLU A 693 17.79 24.58 -17.69
CA GLU A 693 17.68 24.34 -19.14
C GLU A 693 16.31 23.74 -19.47
N THR A 694 15.74 24.10 -20.62
CA THR A 694 14.44 23.59 -21.12
C THR A 694 14.35 22.07 -21.06
N ALA A 695 15.45 21.39 -21.43
CA ALA A 695 15.60 19.95 -21.34
C ALA A 695 15.40 19.40 -19.92
N GLN A 696 16.00 20.06 -18.92
CA GLN A 696 15.92 19.63 -17.52
C GLN A 696 14.52 19.85 -16.94
N ILE A 697 13.85 20.94 -17.32
CA ILE A 697 12.46 21.21 -16.91
C ILE A 697 11.54 20.15 -17.50
N ALA A 698 11.67 19.82 -18.79
CA ALA A 698 10.86 18.79 -19.46
C ALA A 698 11.02 17.42 -18.79
N VAL A 699 12.26 16.98 -18.56
CA VAL A 699 12.53 15.70 -17.89
C VAL A 699 11.99 15.69 -16.48
N ASN A 700 12.25 16.72 -15.67
CA ASN A 700 11.80 16.72 -14.28
C ASN A 700 10.27 16.81 -14.17
N LEU A 701 9.60 17.48 -15.11
CA LEU A 701 8.15 17.45 -15.22
C LEU A 701 7.66 16.00 -15.41
N GLU A 702 8.13 15.33 -16.47
CA GLU A 702 7.79 13.94 -16.79
C GLU A 702 8.06 12.99 -15.62
N VAL A 703 9.24 13.09 -15.00
CA VAL A 703 9.65 12.22 -13.90
C VAL A 703 8.72 12.38 -12.71
N TRP A 704 8.50 13.59 -12.22
CA TRP A 704 7.76 13.79 -10.98
C TRP A 704 6.25 13.65 -11.17
N ASP A 705 5.70 14.12 -12.29
CA ASP A 705 4.27 14.00 -12.58
C ASP A 705 3.88 12.53 -12.75
N HIS A 706 4.61 11.76 -13.56
CA HIS A 706 4.29 10.36 -13.79
C HIS A 706 4.66 9.44 -12.64
N LEU A 707 5.68 9.73 -11.84
CA LEU A 707 5.91 9.01 -10.58
C LEU A 707 4.73 9.24 -9.61
N GLY A 708 4.21 10.46 -9.57
CA GLY A 708 2.98 10.81 -8.87
C GLY A 708 1.76 10.05 -9.39
N ALA A 709 1.51 10.12 -10.69
CA ALA A 709 0.40 9.45 -11.35
C ALA A 709 0.46 7.92 -11.15
N GLY A 710 1.65 7.32 -11.25
CA GLY A 710 1.86 5.90 -10.94
C GLY A 710 1.49 5.57 -9.50
N MET A 711 1.96 6.35 -8.52
CA MET A 711 1.58 6.16 -7.11
C MET A 711 0.07 6.33 -6.90
N GLY A 712 -0.57 7.29 -7.57
CA GLY A 712 -2.02 7.46 -7.56
C GLY A 712 -2.75 6.24 -8.15
N ALA A 713 -2.27 5.72 -9.29
CA ALA A 713 -2.82 4.54 -9.94
C ALA A 713 -2.70 3.27 -9.07
N PHE A 714 -1.64 3.16 -8.28
CA PHE A 714 -1.43 2.02 -7.40
C PHE A 714 -2.25 2.16 -6.10
N ILE A 715 -2.11 3.29 -5.40
CA ILE A 715 -2.64 3.45 -4.04
C ILE A 715 -4.18 3.50 -4.02
N PHE A 716 -4.82 4.19 -4.97
CA PHE A 716 -6.27 4.40 -4.91
C PHE A 716 -7.10 3.13 -5.14
N PRO A 717 -6.97 2.41 -6.26
CA PRO A 717 -7.77 1.21 -6.52
C PRO A 717 -7.31 -0.01 -5.72
N ILE A 718 -6.02 -0.14 -5.36
CA ILE A 718 -5.50 -1.33 -4.68
C ILE A 718 -5.62 -1.22 -3.15
N ILE A 719 -5.37 -0.02 -2.60
CA ILE A 719 -5.28 0.16 -1.15
C ILE A 719 -6.49 0.94 -0.62
N LEU A 720 -6.70 2.17 -1.08
CA LEU A 720 -7.67 3.08 -0.46
C LEU A 720 -9.11 2.60 -0.66
N LEU A 721 -9.49 2.27 -1.90
CA LEU A 721 -10.88 1.99 -2.23
C LEU A 721 -11.39 0.64 -1.65
N PRO A 722 -10.64 -0.48 -1.73
CA PRO A 722 -11.10 -1.75 -1.17
C PRO A 722 -11.11 -1.74 0.37
N ILE A 723 -10.11 -1.13 1.01
CA ILE A 723 -9.91 -1.23 2.47
C ILE A 723 -10.65 -0.12 3.23
N LEU A 724 -10.63 1.11 2.72
CA LEU A 724 -11.23 2.26 3.40
C LEU A 724 -12.61 2.61 2.83
N GLY A 725 -12.84 2.33 1.55
CA GLY A 725 -14.04 2.77 0.84
C GLY A 725 -13.88 4.17 0.25
N LEU A 726 -14.89 4.57 -0.52
CA LEU A 726 -14.85 5.78 -1.36
C LEU A 726 -14.65 7.08 -0.55
N GLN A 727 -15.33 7.20 0.59
CA GLN A 727 -15.35 8.44 1.39
C GLN A 727 -13.96 8.85 1.88
N TYR A 728 -13.16 7.89 2.35
CA TYR A 728 -11.81 8.15 2.84
C TYR A 728 -10.81 8.40 1.71
N ALA A 729 -10.99 7.76 0.56
CA ALA A 729 -10.18 8.05 -0.63
C ALA A 729 -10.36 9.51 -1.09
N ILE A 730 -11.59 10.03 -1.07
CA ILE A 730 -11.88 11.45 -1.34
C ILE A 730 -11.27 12.34 -0.25
N GLY A 731 -11.43 11.96 1.02
CA GLY A 731 -10.84 12.68 2.15
C GLY A 731 -9.32 12.87 1.99
N TYR A 732 -8.61 11.83 1.53
CA TYR A 732 -7.18 11.91 1.23
C TYR A 732 -6.85 12.88 0.09
N ILE A 733 -7.63 12.90 -0.99
CA ILE A 733 -7.46 13.87 -2.10
C ILE A 733 -7.65 15.29 -1.58
N LEU A 734 -8.75 15.56 -0.88
CA LEU A 734 -9.06 16.89 -0.35
C LEU A 734 -7.97 17.37 0.62
N PHE A 735 -7.52 16.47 1.49
CA PHE A 735 -6.45 16.75 2.43
C PHE A 735 -5.13 17.06 1.70
N SER A 736 -4.75 16.24 0.71
CA SER A 736 -3.54 16.44 -0.10
C SER A 736 -3.57 17.75 -0.88
N LEU A 737 -4.74 18.13 -1.40
CA LEU A 737 -4.95 19.37 -2.13
C LEU A 737 -4.88 20.60 -1.22
N LEU A 738 -5.44 20.51 0.00
CA LEU A 738 -5.30 21.54 1.03
C LEU A 738 -3.84 21.80 1.38
N LEU A 739 -3.01 20.75 1.49
CA LEU A 739 -1.57 20.91 1.72
C LEU A 739 -0.92 21.70 0.60
N ILE A 740 -1.17 21.34 -0.67
CA ILE A 740 -0.59 22.04 -1.82
C ILE A 740 -0.98 23.52 -1.76
N LEU A 741 -2.25 23.83 -1.51
CA LEU A 741 -2.72 25.22 -1.41
C LEU A 741 -2.03 25.98 -0.28
N LEU A 742 -1.87 25.36 0.90
CA LEU A 742 -1.10 25.93 2.01
C LEU A 742 0.38 26.17 1.65
N CYS A 743 0.92 25.47 0.64
CA CYS A 743 2.28 25.67 0.15
C CYS A 743 2.47 26.88 -0.75
N ILE A 744 1.44 27.34 -1.46
CA ILE A 744 1.56 28.37 -2.50
C ILE A 744 1.97 29.76 -1.95
N PRO A 745 1.37 30.30 -0.87
CA PRO A 745 1.75 31.63 -0.35
C PRO A 745 3.20 31.68 0.17
N LEU A 746 3.80 30.52 0.45
CA LEU A 746 5.17 30.40 0.97
C LEU A 746 6.23 30.46 -0.13
N LEU A 747 5.86 30.25 -1.40
CA LEU A 747 6.77 30.20 -2.55
C LEU A 747 6.96 31.55 -3.25
N GLN A 748 6.05 32.52 -3.04
CA GLN A 748 5.99 33.77 -3.82
C GLN A 748 6.96 34.89 -3.39
N LYS A 749 7.82 34.69 -2.38
CA LYS A 749 8.83 35.69 -1.98
C LYS A 749 10.20 35.03 -1.98
N ILE A 750 11.19 35.66 -2.63
CA ILE A 750 12.63 35.78 -2.25
C ILE A 750 13.64 35.60 -3.42
N PRO A 751 14.78 36.35 -3.46
CA PRO A 751 15.85 36.24 -4.47
C PRO A 751 17.03 35.29 -4.08
N THR A 752 17.96 35.13 -5.05
CA THR A 752 19.13 34.22 -5.26
C THR A 752 20.28 34.30 -4.19
N SER A 753 21.28 33.40 -4.02
CA SER A 753 21.87 32.25 -4.76
C SER A 753 22.67 31.29 -3.82
N GLN A 754 22.91 30.05 -4.30
CA GLN A 754 23.91 29.01 -3.93
C GLN A 754 23.36 27.63 -3.50
N SER A 755 24.03 26.57 -3.97
CA SER A 755 23.61 25.16 -3.86
C SER A 755 23.85 24.53 -2.47
N PRO A 756 22.91 23.72 -1.96
CA PRO A 756 23.09 22.97 -0.72
C PRO A 756 23.95 21.73 -0.90
N SER A 757 24.46 21.27 0.24
CA SER A 757 25.03 19.95 0.42
C SER A 757 23.96 18.84 0.32
N TRP A 758 24.08 17.93 -0.65
CA TRP A 758 23.38 16.63 -0.77
C TRP A 758 22.99 15.93 0.55
N GLY A 759 23.79 16.03 1.62
CA GLY A 759 23.47 15.42 2.92
C GLY A 759 22.22 15.96 3.62
N ARG A 760 21.81 17.20 3.33
CA ARG A 760 20.53 17.73 3.84
C ARG A 760 19.33 17.11 3.12
N ILE A 761 19.46 16.82 1.82
CA ILE A 761 18.37 16.25 1.02
C ILE A 761 18.03 14.86 1.55
N TYR A 762 19.02 13.98 1.66
CA TYR A 762 18.81 12.62 2.17
C TYR A 762 18.34 12.61 3.63
N GLY A 763 18.90 13.43 4.51
CA GLY A 763 18.47 13.48 5.91
C GLY A 763 17.01 13.91 6.09
N TYR A 764 16.56 14.93 5.35
CA TYR A 764 15.18 15.44 5.47
C TYR A 764 14.14 14.65 4.69
N THR A 765 14.51 13.89 3.66
CA THR A 765 13.57 13.01 2.95
C THR A 765 13.49 11.62 3.58
N LEU A 766 14.63 11.05 3.97
CA LEU A 766 14.68 9.69 4.53
C LEU A 766 14.17 9.63 5.97
N PHE A 767 14.36 10.68 6.78
CA PHE A 767 13.94 10.68 8.18
C PHE A 767 12.41 10.63 8.36
N PRO A 768 11.59 11.45 7.66
CA PRO A 768 10.14 11.30 7.68
C PRO A 768 9.67 9.92 7.20
N ILE A 769 10.29 9.38 6.15
CA ILE A 769 9.98 8.03 5.64
C ILE A 769 10.22 6.98 6.73
N LEU A 770 11.35 7.06 7.45
CA LEU A 770 11.63 6.17 8.58
C LEU A 770 10.62 6.32 9.71
N VAL A 771 10.23 7.54 10.07
CA VAL A 771 9.22 7.78 11.12
C VAL A 771 7.87 7.20 10.71
N LEU A 772 7.49 7.34 9.43
CA LEU A 772 6.25 6.77 8.90
C LEU A 772 6.29 5.23 8.88
N CYS A 773 7.38 4.63 8.39
CA CYS A 773 7.61 3.19 8.44
C CYS A 773 7.65 2.65 9.88
N PHE A 774 8.21 3.43 10.80
CA PHE A 774 8.27 3.06 12.20
C PHE A 774 6.86 3.00 12.80
N ILE A 775 6.08 4.07 12.69
CA ILE A 775 4.76 4.11 13.32
C ILE A 775 3.80 3.12 12.66
N SER A 776 3.89 2.90 11.35
CA SER A 776 3.08 1.88 10.68
C SER A 776 3.41 0.46 11.14
N THR A 777 4.69 0.13 11.32
CA THR A 777 5.11 -1.17 11.85
C THR A 777 4.81 -1.31 13.35
N GLU A 778 4.77 -0.21 14.10
CA GLU A 778 4.40 -0.19 15.52
C GLU A 778 2.91 -0.44 15.73
N ILE A 779 2.06 0.23 14.94
CA ILE A 779 0.62 -0.04 14.91
C ILE A 779 0.36 -1.50 14.53
N TYR A 780 1.05 -2.01 13.50
CA TYR A 780 0.96 -3.42 13.10
C TYR A 780 1.38 -4.38 14.22
N TYR A 781 2.48 -4.10 14.89
CA TYR A 781 2.99 -4.95 15.96
C TYR A 781 2.05 -4.95 17.16
N ARG A 782 1.60 -3.78 17.61
CA ARG A 782 0.66 -3.67 18.74
C ARG A 782 -0.69 -4.33 18.47
N SER A 783 -1.13 -4.39 17.22
CA SER A 783 -2.37 -5.09 16.86
C SER A 783 -2.20 -6.60 16.66
N THR A 784 -0.98 -7.13 16.62
CA THR A 784 -0.69 -8.55 16.34
C THR A 784 -0.01 -9.30 17.48
N VAL A 785 0.52 -8.60 18.49
CA VAL A 785 1.19 -9.23 19.64
C VAL A 785 0.17 -9.74 20.66
N PRO A 786 0.21 -11.04 21.03
CA PRO A 786 -0.66 -11.59 22.07
C PRO A 786 -0.37 -10.95 23.43
N LEU A 787 -1.38 -10.90 24.30
CA LEU A 787 -1.30 -10.28 25.61
C LEU A 787 -0.18 -10.94 26.48
N PRO A 788 0.43 -10.21 27.43
CA PRO A 788 1.53 -10.73 28.27
C PRO A 788 1.24 -12.07 28.96
N GLU A 789 -0.02 -12.35 29.28
CA GLU A 789 -0.48 -13.60 29.91
C GLU A 789 -0.24 -14.86 29.06
N ASP A 790 -0.29 -14.74 27.73
CA ASP A 790 0.01 -15.85 26.81
C ASP A 790 1.50 -16.19 26.82
N THR A 791 2.37 -15.21 27.09
CA THR A 791 3.83 -15.38 27.05
C THR A 791 4.33 -16.15 28.26
N PHE A 792 3.85 -15.83 29.47
CA PHE A 792 4.20 -16.58 30.69
C PHE A 792 3.74 -18.05 30.61
N THR A 793 2.55 -18.30 30.09
CA THR A 793 1.99 -19.65 29.92
C THR A 793 2.84 -20.51 28.98
N LYS A 794 3.33 -19.94 27.87
CA LYS A 794 4.21 -20.64 26.94
C LYS A 794 5.57 -20.97 27.58
N ILE A 795 6.16 -20.05 28.34
CA ILE A 795 7.44 -20.28 29.01
C ILE A 795 7.30 -21.29 30.14
N ALA A 796 6.18 -21.27 30.87
CA ALA A 796 5.86 -22.29 31.86
C ALA A 796 5.77 -23.69 31.21
N GLN A 797 5.20 -23.81 30.00
CA GLN A 797 5.18 -25.08 29.24
C GLN A 797 6.58 -25.55 28.86
N GLU A 798 7.48 -24.64 28.47
CA GLU A 798 8.86 -25.00 28.19
C GLU A 798 9.63 -25.42 29.45
N LEU A 799 9.34 -24.80 30.60
CA LEU A 799 9.96 -25.14 31.89
C LEU A 799 9.35 -26.38 32.55
N SER A 800 8.21 -26.88 32.08
CA SER A 800 7.55 -28.05 32.67
C SER A 800 8.22 -29.38 32.29
N ASP A 801 9.19 -29.36 31.38
CA ASP A 801 9.94 -30.53 30.88
C ASP A 801 9.00 -31.69 30.44
N GLY A 802 7.81 -31.36 29.91
CA GLY A 802 6.78 -32.34 29.48
C GLY A 802 5.76 -32.73 30.56
N GLY A 803 5.89 -32.23 31.79
CA GLY A 803 4.90 -32.38 32.86
C GLY A 803 3.59 -31.61 32.59
N LYS A 804 2.47 -32.08 33.17
CA LYS A 804 1.17 -31.41 33.02
C LYS A 804 1.15 -30.17 33.92
N LEU A 805 0.88 -29.01 33.32
CA LEU A 805 0.71 -27.75 34.05
C LEU A 805 -0.71 -27.59 34.57
N GLN A 806 -0.83 -27.25 35.84
CA GLN A 806 -2.08 -26.82 36.46
C GLN A 806 -1.92 -25.35 36.91
N PRO A 807 -2.75 -24.41 36.40
CA PRO A 807 -2.72 -23.03 36.87
C PRO A 807 -3.32 -22.94 38.27
N GLU A 808 -2.64 -22.21 39.16
CA GLU A 808 -3.11 -21.87 40.49
C GLU A 808 -3.13 -20.35 40.66
N THR A 809 -4.14 -19.85 41.38
CA THR A 809 -4.27 -18.43 41.70
C THR A 809 -4.44 -18.26 43.21
N THR A 810 -3.68 -17.32 43.77
CA THR A 810 -3.77 -16.93 45.18
C THR A 810 -3.91 -15.43 45.31
N THR A 811 -4.60 -14.97 46.35
CA THR A 811 -4.77 -13.55 46.67
C THR A 811 -3.81 -13.15 47.77
N LEU A 812 -2.94 -12.19 47.49
CA LEU A 812 -2.07 -11.59 48.49
C LEU A 812 -2.88 -10.70 49.45
N PRO A 813 -2.34 -10.39 50.65
CA PRO A 813 -2.99 -9.50 51.63
C PRO A 813 -3.27 -8.07 51.14
N ASP A 814 -2.67 -7.65 50.02
CA ASP A 814 -2.90 -6.36 49.36
C ASP A 814 -3.95 -6.44 48.22
N ASN A 815 -4.76 -7.50 48.19
CA ASN A 815 -5.76 -7.80 47.14
C ASN A 815 -5.19 -8.01 45.73
N ARG A 816 -3.87 -8.22 45.57
CA ARG A 816 -3.31 -8.65 44.28
C ARG A 816 -3.54 -10.16 44.08
N GLU A 817 -4.11 -10.50 42.93
CA GLU A 817 -4.16 -11.89 42.46
C GLU A 817 -2.83 -12.26 41.80
N ILE A 818 -2.25 -13.36 42.25
CA ILE A 818 -1.01 -13.93 41.71
C ILE A 818 -1.32 -15.29 41.13
N ARG A 819 -0.89 -15.47 39.88
CA ARG A 819 -1.00 -16.73 39.15
C ARG A 819 0.37 -17.41 39.07
N TYR A 820 0.42 -18.67 39.44
CA TYR A 820 1.59 -19.55 39.28
C TYR A 820 1.12 -20.91 38.74
N TYR A 821 2.07 -21.78 38.40
CA TYR A 821 1.77 -23.11 37.86
C TYR A 821 2.36 -24.19 38.77
N SER A 822 1.57 -25.22 39.06
CA SER A 822 2.07 -26.49 39.59
C SER A 822 2.34 -27.47 38.44
N VAL A 823 3.49 -28.14 38.48
CA VAL A 823 3.90 -29.16 37.51
C VAL A 823 3.63 -30.53 38.11
N ILE A 824 2.77 -31.31 37.46
CA ILE A 824 2.32 -32.62 37.96
C ILE A 824 3.00 -33.73 37.16
N LYS A 825 3.52 -34.75 37.86
CA LYS A 825 4.06 -35.96 37.21
C LYS A 825 2.92 -36.80 36.67
N LYS A 826 3.06 -37.30 35.45
CA LYS A 826 2.15 -38.32 34.91
C LYS A 826 2.65 -39.70 35.37
N ASP A 827 2.20 -40.16 36.53
CA ASP A 827 2.28 -41.57 36.92
C ASP A 827 0.85 -42.11 37.10
N GLU A 828 0.60 -43.35 36.68
CA GLU A 828 -0.74 -43.90 36.40
C GLU A 828 -1.71 -43.97 37.59
N ASN A 829 -1.30 -43.62 38.83
CA ASN A 829 -2.17 -43.73 40.01
C ASN A 829 -2.17 -42.56 41.03
N GLN A 830 -1.32 -41.52 40.91
CA GLN A 830 -1.38 -40.33 41.79
C GLN A 830 -0.88 -39.05 41.10
N ASN A 831 -1.65 -37.95 41.19
CA ASN A 831 -1.22 -36.62 40.74
C ASN A 831 -0.38 -35.96 41.84
N GLU A 832 0.92 -36.23 41.87
CA GLU A 832 1.85 -35.57 42.79
C GLU A 832 2.44 -34.29 42.14
N ILE A 833 2.40 -33.18 42.88
CA ILE A 833 3.00 -31.91 42.45
C ILE A 833 4.52 -32.04 42.63
N ILE A 834 5.31 -31.94 41.57
CA ILE A 834 6.77 -32.09 41.68
C ILE A 834 7.46 -30.74 41.89
N SER A 835 6.96 -29.70 41.19
CA SER A 835 7.60 -28.39 41.16
C SER A 835 6.57 -27.29 40.91
N TYR A 836 6.95 -26.05 41.23
CA TYR A 836 6.17 -24.85 41.01
C TYR A 836 6.91 -23.90 40.06
N ILE A 837 6.17 -23.19 39.22
CA ILE A 837 6.70 -22.16 38.31
C ILE A 837 5.96 -20.85 38.58
N PHE A 838 6.70 -19.80 38.91
CA PHE A 838 6.14 -18.47 39.19
C PHE A 838 6.89 -17.36 38.45
N SER A 839 6.21 -16.23 38.22
CA SER A 839 6.79 -15.01 37.67
C SER A 839 7.33 -14.14 38.81
N THR A 840 8.57 -13.69 38.71
CA THR A 840 9.16 -12.79 39.72
C THR A 840 8.42 -11.46 39.79
N ALA A 841 8.05 -10.86 38.66
CA ALA A 841 7.44 -9.53 38.63
C ALA A 841 6.00 -9.50 39.18
N SER A 842 5.31 -10.65 39.19
CA SER A 842 4.00 -10.80 39.83
C SER A 842 4.06 -10.60 41.35
N LEU A 843 5.19 -10.96 41.96
CA LEU A 843 5.44 -10.89 43.40
C LEU A 843 6.21 -9.62 43.77
N PHE A 844 7.36 -9.39 43.11
CA PHE A 844 8.28 -8.29 43.41
C PHE A 844 8.92 -7.74 42.14
N LYS A 845 8.74 -6.43 41.89
CA LYS A 845 9.28 -5.77 40.69
C LYS A 845 10.68 -5.25 40.91
N VAL A 846 11.61 -5.69 40.07
CA VAL A 846 12.99 -5.19 40.05
C VAL A 846 13.29 -4.49 38.75
N ILE A 847 14.02 -3.37 38.86
CA ILE A 847 14.47 -2.56 37.74
C ILE A 847 15.97 -2.81 37.56
N GLY A 848 16.37 -3.29 36.38
CA GLY A 848 17.76 -3.46 35.98
C GLY A 848 18.34 -2.23 35.29
N TYR A 849 19.38 -2.43 34.46
CA TYR A 849 20.00 -1.38 33.67
C TYR A 849 19.03 -0.81 32.63
N GLY A 850 18.34 -1.69 31.90
CA GLY A 850 17.47 -1.33 30.78
C GLY A 850 16.00 -1.09 31.13
N GLY A 851 15.54 -1.57 32.29
CA GLY A 851 14.18 -1.39 32.81
C GLY A 851 13.74 -2.56 33.67
N GLU A 852 12.42 -2.76 33.82
CA GLU A 852 11.86 -3.92 34.52
C GLU A 852 12.30 -5.26 33.87
N ILE A 853 12.64 -6.24 34.72
CA ILE A 853 12.99 -7.61 34.33
C ILE A 853 11.99 -8.56 35.00
N ASP A 854 11.36 -9.40 34.19
CA ASP A 854 10.47 -10.46 34.64
C ASP A 854 11.00 -11.83 34.21
N ILE A 855 11.01 -12.76 35.16
CA ILE A 855 11.70 -14.03 35.05
C ILE A 855 10.78 -15.12 35.62
N ALA A 856 10.68 -16.23 34.90
CA ALA A 856 10.05 -17.45 35.36
C ALA A 856 11.06 -18.27 36.14
N VAL A 857 10.72 -18.64 37.37
CA VAL A 857 11.57 -19.47 38.24
C VAL A 857 10.84 -20.78 38.50
N LYS A 858 11.50 -21.91 38.21
CA LYS A 858 11.04 -23.26 38.53
C LYS A 858 11.69 -23.72 39.83
N VAL A 859 10.89 -24.09 40.82
CA VAL A 859 11.35 -24.53 42.15
C VAL A 859 10.74 -25.88 42.53
N SER A 860 11.50 -26.73 43.21
CA SER A 860 10.98 -27.98 43.82
C SER A 860 10.08 -27.69 45.02
N GLN A 861 9.40 -28.73 45.54
CA GLN A 861 8.62 -28.62 46.78
C GLN A 861 9.46 -28.14 47.98
N GLU A 862 10.73 -28.53 48.04
CA GLU A 862 11.69 -28.12 49.06
C GLU A 862 12.30 -26.74 48.80
N GLY A 863 11.79 -26.00 47.81
CA GLY A 863 12.22 -24.64 47.48
C GLY A 863 13.55 -24.58 46.72
N ILE A 864 14.03 -25.69 46.15
CA ILE A 864 15.29 -25.72 45.40
C ILE A 864 15.04 -25.20 43.99
N ILE A 865 15.80 -24.21 43.55
CA ILE A 865 15.73 -23.66 42.19
C ILE A 865 16.27 -24.69 41.20
N GLU A 866 15.41 -25.15 40.29
CA GLU A 866 15.77 -26.12 39.24
C GLU A 866 16.21 -25.42 37.96
N ASN A 867 15.49 -24.36 37.58
CA ASN A 867 15.70 -23.65 36.32
C ASN A 867 15.10 -22.23 36.37
N ILE A 868 15.64 -21.34 35.54
CA ILE A 868 15.24 -19.94 35.44
C ILE A 868 15.21 -19.56 33.95
N LYS A 869 14.15 -18.88 33.51
CA LYS A 869 14.04 -18.32 32.15
C LYS A 869 13.45 -16.91 32.18
N VAL A 870 13.94 -16.04 31.32
CA VAL A 870 13.39 -14.68 31.17
C VAL A 870 11.99 -14.74 30.53
N ILE A 871 10.99 -14.13 31.16
CA ILE A 871 9.65 -13.96 30.57
C ILE A 871 9.67 -12.72 29.67
N GLN A 872 10.09 -11.61 30.25
CA GLN A 872 10.16 -10.33 29.57
C GLN A 872 11.29 -9.51 30.18
N SER A 873 12.08 -8.87 29.33
CA SER A 873 13.15 -7.99 29.78
C SER A 873 13.26 -6.76 28.91
N ASN A 874 13.52 -5.62 29.54
CA ASN A 874 13.87 -4.36 28.87
C ASN A 874 15.39 -4.12 28.88
N GLU A 875 16.19 -5.16 29.08
CA GLU A 875 17.65 -5.08 29.06
C GLU A 875 18.22 -5.03 27.63
N THR A 876 19.46 -4.54 27.51
CA THR A 876 20.19 -4.67 26.24
C THR A 876 20.44 -6.15 25.94
N PRO A 877 20.30 -6.60 24.67
CA PRO A 877 20.50 -8.01 24.32
C PRO A 877 21.85 -8.58 24.77
N ASP A 878 22.91 -7.77 24.68
CA ASP A 878 24.27 -8.15 25.07
C ASP A 878 24.41 -8.31 26.59
N TYR A 879 23.69 -7.53 27.41
CA TYR A 879 23.73 -7.71 28.87
C TYR A 879 22.88 -8.90 29.29
N LEU A 880 21.73 -9.09 28.63
CA LEU A 880 20.84 -10.21 28.91
C LEU A 880 21.54 -11.54 28.61
N SER A 881 22.25 -11.66 27.48
CA SER A 881 22.96 -12.89 27.13
C SER A 881 24.08 -13.24 28.13
N LEU A 882 24.84 -12.25 28.59
CA LEU A 882 25.85 -12.43 29.64
C LEU A 882 25.24 -12.93 30.96
N VAL A 883 24.08 -12.40 31.31
CA VAL A 883 23.37 -12.75 32.56
C VAL A 883 22.68 -14.11 32.45
N GLU A 884 22.09 -14.45 31.30
CA GLU A 884 21.49 -15.76 31.03
C GLU A 884 22.52 -16.89 31.08
N ASN A 885 23.73 -16.67 30.55
CA ASN A 885 24.83 -17.62 30.68
C ASN A 885 25.21 -17.91 32.15
N TYR A 886 24.87 -16.99 33.06
CA TYR A 886 25.12 -17.12 34.49
C TYR A 886 23.93 -17.71 35.27
N PHE A 887 22.78 -17.97 34.64
CA PHE A 887 21.59 -18.53 35.31
C PHE A 887 21.83 -19.91 35.94
N PHE A 888 22.77 -20.68 35.42
CA PHE A 888 23.17 -21.95 36.03
C PHE A 888 23.66 -21.80 37.47
N SER A 889 24.22 -20.64 37.85
CA SER A 889 24.68 -20.37 39.23
C SER A 889 23.56 -20.33 40.27
N TYR A 890 22.31 -20.14 39.83
CA TYR A 890 21.12 -20.16 40.69
C TYR A 890 20.60 -21.58 40.92
N LYS A 891 20.97 -22.55 40.08
CA LYS A 891 20.52 -23.93 40.18
C LYS A 891 21.04 -24.57 41.48
N GLY A 892 20.16 -25.22 42.24
CA GLY A 892 20.50 -25.85 43.51
C GLY A 892 20.48 -24.91 44.73
N LYS A 893 20.17 -23.62 44.56
CA LYS A 893 19.95 -22.67 45.67
C LYS A 893 18.53 -22.81 46.22
N ASN A 894 18.32 -22.50 47.50
CA ASN A 894 17.03 -22.68 48.16
C ASN A 894 16.34 -21.34 48.44
N ILE A 895 15.11 -21.13 47.95
CA ILE A 895 14.33 -19.90 48.16
C ILE A 895 13.87 -19.72 49.62
N PHE A 896 13.79 -20.80 50.40
CA PHE A 896 13.52 -20.75 51.85
C PHE A 896 14.72 -20.25 52.66
N GLN A 897 15.92 -20.27 52.08
CA GLN A 897 17.15 -19.75 52.67
C GLN A 897 17.72 -18.63 51.79
N PRO A 898 17.11 -17.43 51.80
CA PRO A 898 17.46 -16.33 50.89
C PRO A 898 18.93 -15.85 51.02
N GLU A 899 19.59 -16.16 52.13
CA GLU A 899 21.03 -15.93 52.34
C GLU A 899 21.89 -16.68 51.32
N THR A 900 21.46 -17.86 50.85
CA THR A 900 22.20 -18.67 49.86
C THR A 900 22.27 -18.03 48.47
N ILE A 901 21.30 -17.16 48.15
CA ILE A 901 21.21 -16.39 46.89
C ILE A 901 22.07 -15.12 46.98
N SER A 902 22.25 -14.57 48.19
CA SER A 902 23.05 -13.35 48.44
C SER A 902 24.54 -13.50 48.13
N VAL A 903 25.05 -14.73 48.08
CA VAL A 903 26.48 -15.06 47.83
C VAL A 903 26.81 -15.14 46.33
N ILE A 904 25.81 -15.07 45.43
CA ILE A 904 26.06 -15.12 43.99
C ILE A 904 26.74 -13.82 43.54
N ASP A 905 27.88 -13.95 42.87
CA ASP A 905 28.68 -12.84 42.33
C ASP A 905 27.98 -12.14 41.17
N ALA A 906 28.25 -10.85 41.02
CA ALA A 906 27.76 -10.07 39.88
C ALA A 906 28.62 -10.28 38.63
N VAL A 907 28.01 -10.15 37.46
CA VAL A 907 28.69 -10.33 36.18
C VAL A 907 29.41 -9.04 35.79
N SER A 908 30.72 -9.11 35.51
CA SER A 908 31.50 -7.96 35.03
C SER A 908 30.94 -7.47 33.69
N GLY A 909 30.77 -6.15 33.53
CA GLY A 909 30.17 -5.56 32.34
C GLY A 909 28.63 -5.61 32.26
N ALA A 910 27.96 -6.38 33.14
CA ALA A 910 26.49 -6.47 33.28
C ALA A 910 26.07 -6.48 34.77
N THR A 911 26.79 -5.74 35.61
CA THR A 911 26.68 -5.80 37.08
C THR A 911 25.31 -5.35 37.58
N THR A 912 24.77 -4.25 37.05
CA THR A 912 23.44 -3.74 37.42
C THR A 912 22.32 -4.72 37.06
N THR A 913 22.43 -5.35 35.88
CA THR A 913 21.43 -6.31 35.38
C THR A 913 21.50 -7.62 36.16
N SER A 914 22.69 -8.16 36.39
CA SER A 914 22.88 -9.38 37.21
C SER A 914 22.45 -9.19 38.66
N ASP A 915 22.74 -8.03 39.26
CA ASP A 915 22.28 -7.67 40.60
C ASP A 915 20.74 -7.52 40.66
N ALA A 916 20.12 -7.00 39.60
CA ALA A 916 18.67 -6.93 39.49
C ALA A 916 18.03 -8.32 39.43
N VAL A 917 18.59 -9.25 38.64
CA VAL A 917 18.14 -10.66 38.62
C VAL A 917 18.29 -11.29 40.00
N LYS A 918 19.44 -11.10 40.66
CA LYS A 918 19.71 -11.62 42.01
C LYS A 918 18.67 -11.14 43.01
N ARG A 919 18.38 -9.83 43.02
CA ARG A 919 17.32 -9.25 43.86
C ARG A 919 15.93 -9.76 43.49
N ALA A 920 15.62 -9.91 42.21
CA ALA A 920 14.32 -10.41 41.75
C ALA A 920 14.07 -11.81 42.29
N VAL A 921 15.04 -12.72 42.13
CA VAL A 921 14.94 -14.09 42.63
C VAL A 921 14.94 -14.13 44.16
N GLN A 922 15.76 -13.31 44.83
CA GLN A 922 15.83 -13.28 46.29
C GLN A 922 14.53 -12.79 46.94
N PHE A 923 14.00 -11.65 46.49
CA PHE A 923 12.79 -11.06 47.08
C PHE A 923 11.54 -11.79 46.62
N ALA A 924 11.36 -12.05 45.32
CA ALA A 924 10.20 -12.81 44.85
C ALA A 924 10.21 -14.26 45.36
N GLY A 925 11.39 -14.88 45.47
CA GLY A 925 11.53 -16.22 46.05
C GLY A 925 11.13 -16.27 47.53
N LYS A 926 11.49 -15.25 48.32
CA LYS A 926 11.04 -15.12 49.73
C LYS A 926 9.51 -14.97 49.83
N GLU A 927 8.91 -14.16 48.97
CA GLU A 927 7.45 -13.98 48.92
C GLU A 927 6.74 -15.27 48.49
N PHE A 928 7.26 -15.93 47.45
CA PHE A 928 6.70 -17.19 46.97
C PHE A 928 6.86 -18.34 47.98
N ALA A 929 7.97 -18.35 48.72
CA ALA A 929 8.20 -19.29 49.80
C ALA A 929 7.10 -19.23 50.87
N GLN A 930 6.65 -18.02 51.22
CA GLN A 930 5.54 -17.83 52.14
C GLN A 930 4.21 -18.33 51.56
N ILE A 931 4.01 -18.27 50.25
CA ILE A 931 2.80 -18.80 49.59
C ILE A 931 2.75 -20.33 49.69
N ILE A 932 3.89 -21.01 49.44
CA ILE A 932 3.95 -22.48 49.46
C ILE A 932 3.91 -23.03 50.90
N GLN A 933 4.61 -22.39 51.85
CA GLN A 933 4.71 -22.91 53.23
C GLN A 933 3.44 -22.72 54.07
N ASN A 934 2.51 -21.84 53.66
CA ASN A 934 1.48 -21.33 54.56
C ASN A 934 0.10 -21.98 54.39
N ASN A 935 0.01 -23.28 54.68
CA ASN A 935 -1.21 -23.84 55.29
C ASN A 935 -1.09 -23.64 56.82
N ASN A 936 -1.72 -22.59 57.35
CA ASN A 936 -1.91 -22.29 58.79
C ASN A 936 -0.76 -21.66 59.61
N ILE A 937 -0.30 -20.46 59.27
CA ILE A 937 0.35 -19.57 60.25
C ILE A 937 -0.33 -18.19 60.24
N ASN A 938 -0.76 -17.78 61.43
CA ASN A 938 -1.38 -16.50 61.75
C ASN A 938 -0.68 -15.33 61.05
N ARG A 939 -1.45 -14.57 60.27
CA ARG A 939 -1.08 -13.31 59.64
C ARG A 939 -0.70 -12.28 60.71
N SER A 940 0.54 -12.31 61.18
CA SER A 940 1.14 -11.19 61.90
C SER A 940 1.69 -10.19 60.90
N GLU A 941 1.33 -8.93 61.13
CA GLU A 941 1.71 -7.71 60.43
C GLU A 941 3.21 -7.62 60.10
N THR A 942 3.63 -8.19 58.98
CA THR A 942 4.76 -7.63 58.23
C THR A 942 4.17 -6.99 56.99
N LEU A 943 4.14 -5.65 56.97
CA LEU A 943 3.79 -4.83 55.82
C LEU A 943 4.45 -5.42 54.57
N PHE A 944 3.64 -6.03 53.70
CA PHE A 944 4.01 -6.39 52.33
C PHE A 944 4.20 -5.08 51.55
N THR A 945 5.33 -4.40 51.75
CA THR A 945 5.69 -3.29 50.88
C THR A 945 6.13 -3.86 49.55
N TYR A 946 5.24 -3.80 48.57
CA TYR A 946 5.58 -3.83 47.16
C TYR A 946 6.67 -2.79 46.91
N GLY A 947 7.93 -3.23 46.96
CA GLY A 947 9.10 -2.38 46.85
C GLY A 947 9.63 -2.44 45.44
N THR A 948 9.73 -1.29 44.76
CA THR A 948 10.61 -1.19 43.59
C THR A 948 12.02 -0.97 44.09
N SER A 949 12.87 -1.99 44.01
CA SER A 949 14.28 -1.81 44.33
C SER A 949 14.99 -1.23 43.09
N THR A 950 15.32 0.07 43.11
CA THR A 950 16.19 0.67 42.09
C THR A 950 17.65 0.35 42.41
N PRO A 951 18.52 0.11 41.41
CA PRO A 951 19.95 -0.04 41.66
C PRO A 951 20.52 1.26 42.23
N THR A 952 21.55 1.13 43.06
CA THR A 952 22.28 2.26 43.67
C THR A 952 22.70 3.28 42.61
N THR A 953 22.29 4.51 42.87
CA THR A 953 22.22 5.72 42.02
C THR A 953 23.57 6.31 41.56
N TYR A 954 24.71 5.67 41.85
CA TYR A 954 26.03 6.27 41.63
C TYR A 954 26.40 6.40 40.14
N SER A 955 26.02 5.45 39.29
CA SER A 955 26.28 5.50 37.84
C SER A 955 25.58 6.68 37.17
N VAL A 956 24.36 7.02 37.61
CA VAL A 956 23.60 8.17 37.14
C VAL A 956 24.30 9.48 37.54
N TYR A 957 24.72 9.61 38.80
CA TYR A 957 25.43 10.81 39.26
C TYR A 957 26.78 11.00 38.56
N ILE A 958 27.53 9.92 38.36
CA ILE A 958 28.80 9.96 37.61
C ILE A 958 28.53 10.43 36.17
N PHE A 959 27.50 9.88 35.50
CA PHE A 959 27.21 10.29 34.13
C PHE A 959 26.74 11.75 34.02
N LEU A 960 25.92 12.24 34.96
CA LEU A 960 25.51 13.64 35.04
C LEU A 960 26.71 14.58 35.30
N LEU A 961 27.62 14.19 36.19
CA LEU A 961 28.88 14.90 36.43
C LEU A 961 29.71 14.97 35.15
N PHE A 962 29.82 13.87 34.41
CA PHE A 962 30.54 13.84 33.13
C PHE A 962 29.88 14.73 32.06
N ILE A 963 28.55 14.79 31.99
CA ILE A 963 27.83 15.74 31.12
C ILE A 963 28.19 17.18 31.48
N LEU A 964 28.17 17.52 32.76
CA LEU A 964 28.49 18.86 33.24
C LEU A 964 29.96 19.23 32.94
N LEU A 965 30.89 18.32 33.22
CA LEU A 965 32.31 18.49 32.89
C LEU A 965 32.57 18.58 31.39
N ALA A 966 31.85 17.81 30.55
CA ALA A 966 31.95 17.91 29.10
C ALA A 966 31.52 19.30 28.59
N ILE A 967 30.47 19.88 29.18
CA ILE A 967 30.03 21.24 28.87
C ILE A 967 31.09 22.27 29.30
N ILE A 968 31.71 22.11 30.48
CA ILE A 968 32.78 22.99 30.96
C ILE A 968 34.04 22.89 30.08
N PHE A 969 34.53 21.68 29.83
CA PHE A 969 35.74 21.45 29.02
C PHE A 969 35.58 21.89 27.57
N ARG A 970 34.33 21.99 27.08
CA ARG A 970 34.05 22.62 25.79
C ARG A 970 34.52 24.08 25.74
N PHE A 971 34.39 24.83 26.83
CA PHE A 971 34.80 26.25 26.88
C PHE A 971 36.31 26.44 27.09
N PHE A 972 36.97 25.51 27.79
CA PHE A 972 38.38 25.61 28.16
C PHE A 972 39.28 24.66 27.36
N TYR A 973 39.17 24.68 26.04
CA TYR A 973 39.90 23.75 25.18
C TYR A 973 41.43 23.91 25.31
N LYS A 974 42.11 22.86 25.78
CA LYS A 974 43.57 22.66 25.71
C LYS A 974 43.86 21.21 25.30
N ASP A 975 44.88 20.98 24.47
CA ASP A 975 45.18 19.64 23.93
C ASP A 975 45.51 18.59 25.00
N LEU A 976 46.23 18.98 26.06
CA LEU A 976 46.54 18.10 27.19
C LEU A 976 45.28 17.73 27.97
N LEU A 977 44.47 18.75 28.36
CA LEU A 977 43.20 18.55 29.08
C LEU A 977 42.23 17.69 28.27
N ARG A 978 42.14 17.89 26.95
CA ARG A 978 41.34 17.03 26.06
C ARG A 978 41.82 15.59 26.10
N THR A 979 43.13 15.35 26.06
CA THR A 979 43.67 13.98 26.05
C THR A 979 43.37 13.27 27.37
N LEU A 980 43.59 13.94 28.51
CA LEU A 980 43.23 13.43 29.84
C LEU A 980 41.73 13.16 29.96
N TRP A 981 40.89 14.07 29.45
CA TRP A 981 39.44 13.89 29.41
C TRP A 981 39.04 12.65 28.62
N LEU A 982 39.56 12.46 27.40
CA LEU A 982 39.23 11.28 26.58
C LEU A 982 39.69 9.98 27.25
N ILE A 983 40.84 9.97 27.93
CA ILE A 983 41.30 8.81 28.71
C ILE A 983 40.30 8.50 29.83
N SER A 984 39.89 9.52 30.59
CA SER A 984 38.91 9.34 31.68
C SER A 984 37.58 8.78 31.17
N VAL A 985 37.11 9.24 30.00
CA VAL A 985 35.88 8.74 29.37
C VAL A 985 36.00 7.27 28.97
N VAL A 986 37.12 6.85 28.39
CA VAL A 986 37.34 5.45 28.00
C VAL A 986 37.42 4.53 29.22
N VAL A 987 38.17 4.94 30.25
CA VAL A 987 38.38 4.11 31.45
C VAL A 987 37.11 4.03 32.29
N ILE A 988 36.47 5.17 32.58
CA ILE A 988 35.32 5.24 33.50
C ILE A 988 34.02 4.89 32.78
N LEU A 989 33.68 5.57 31.68
CA LEU A 989 32.41 5.34 30.98
C LEU A 989 32.45 4.10 30.07
N GLY A 990 33.61 3.75 29.50
CA GLY A 990 33.78 2.57 28.66
C GLY A 990 34.01 1.30 29.46
N PHE A 991 35.20 1.12 30.03
CA PHE A 991 35.57 -0.15 30.68
C PHE A 991 34.92 -0.38 32.05
N TRP A 992 34.81 0.65 32.90
CA TRP A 992 34.30 0.46 34.26
C TRP A 992 32.77 0.40 34.31
N LEU A 993 32.08 1.35 33.68
CA LEU A 993 30.62 1.45 33.75
C LEU A 993 29.89 0.96 32.48
N ASN A 994 30.58 0.80 31.35
CA ASN A 994 30.02 0.43 30.04
C ASN A 994 28.77 1.26 29.62
N ILE A 995 28.76 2.55 29.93
CA ILE A 995 27.65 3.47 29.65
C ILE A 995 27.85 4.07 28.26
N GLN A 996 27.06 3.61 27.29
CA GLN A 996 27.13 4.10 25.93
C GLN A 996 25.76 4.18 25.25
N TYR A 997 25.53 5.27 24.52
CA TYR A 997 24.36 5.47 23.67
C TYR A 997 24.59 4.68 22.38
N GLY A 998 23.70 3.73 22.09
CA GLY A 998 23.78 2.81 20.96
C GLY A 998 22.45 2.67 20.21
N LEU A 999 22.40 1.71 19.28
CA LEU A 999 21.21 1.37 18.50
C LEU A 999 20.02 0.96 19.39
N TYR A 1000 20.29 0.29 20.51
CA TYR A 1000 19.27 -0.09 21.48
C TYR A 1000 18.49 1.11 22.01
N SER A 1001 19.18 2.15 22.49
CA SER A 1001 18.54 3.37 23.01
C SER A 1001 17.71 4.09 21.96
N ILE A 1002 18.14 4.06 20.68
CA ILE A 1002 17.37 4.66 19.59
C ILE A 1002 16.10 3.85 19.32
N VAL A 1003 16.23 2.53 19.23
CA VAL A 1003 15.08 1.64 19.02
C VAL A 1003 14.08 1.75 20.17
N GLN A 1004 14.55 1.83 21.42
CA GLN A 1004 13.70 2.02 22.59
C GLN A 1004 12.97 3.38 22.55
N LEU A 1005 13.67 4.45 22.17
CA LEU A 1005 13.05 5.77 22.00
C LEU A 1005 12.00 5.77 20.89
N LEU A 1006 12.29 5.11 19.76
CA LEU A 1006 11.39 5.03 18.63
C LEU A 1006 10.17 4.17 18.99
N SER A 1007 10.38 2.91 19.38
CA SER A 1007 9.32 1.92 19.66
C SER A 1007 8.24 2.40 20.63
N ALA A 1008 8.56 3.27 21.60
CA ALA A 1008 7.64 3.76 22.64
C ALA A 1008 6.97 2.65 23.48
N ASP A 1009 7.15 1.38 23.13
CA ASP A 1009 6.91 0.21 23.94
C ASP A 1009 7.81 0.30 25.15
N LYS A 1010 7.24 0.72 26.28
CA LYS A 1010 7.84 0.68 27.62
C LYS A 1010 8.88 1.78 27.88
N LEU A 1011 8.60 3.02 27.45
CA LEU A 1011 9.21 4.22 28.05
C LEU A 1011 8.74 4.34 29.51
N GLN A 1012 9.40 3.62 30.41
CA GLN A 1012 9.18 3.74 31.84
C GLN A 1012 9.96 4.97 32.34
N PHE A 1013 9.28 5.96 32.91
CA PHE A 1013 9.90 7.19 33.44
C PHE A 1013 10.57 6.96 34.80
N HIS A 1014 11.43 5.96 34.90
CA HIS A 1014 12.29 5.78 36.06
C HIS A 1014 13.59 6.58 35.87
N PHE A 1015 14.14 7.11 36.96
CA PHE A 1015 15.41 7.85 36.94
C PHE A 1015 16.60 6.89 36.87
N THR A 1016 16.76 6.22 35.73
CA THR A 1016 17.82 5.23 35.47
C THR A 1016 18.79 5.73 34.41
N ILE A 1017 19.93 5.05 34.27
CA ILE A 1017 20.92 5.39 33.25
C ILE A 1017 20.37 5.17 31.82
N SER A 1018 19.58 4.12 31.62
CA SER A 1018 18.95 3.83 30.32
C SER A 1018 17.99 4.95 29.89
N THR A 1019 17.18 5.50 30.78
CA THR A 1019 16.30 6.64 30.43
C THR A 1019 17.11 7.92 30.15
N LEU A 1020 18.20 8.14 30.87
CA LEU A 1020 19.12 9.26 30.63
C LEU A 1020 19.85 9.12 29.28
N LEU A 1021 20.17 7.90 28.85
CA LEU A 1021 20.68 7.63 27.51
C LEU A 1021 19.58 7.84 26.46
N THR A 1022 18.44 7.15 26.60
CA THR A 1022 17.33 7.12 25.64
C THR A 1022 16.68 8.48 25.42
N ILE A 1023 16.47 9.29 26.46
CA ILE A 1023 15.84 10.63 26.36
C ILE A 1023 16.85 11.74 26.60
N GLY A 1024 17.68 11.61 27.64
CA GLY A 1024 18.57 12.69 28.07
C GLY A 1024 19.64 13.06 27.05
N ILE A 1025 20.24 12.10 26.34
CA ILE A 1025 21.21 12.39 25.28
C ILE A 1025 20.58 13.08 24.07
N PRO A 1026 19.46 12.61 23.49
CA PRO A 1026 18.73 13.36 22.48
C PRO A 1026 18.40 14.81 22.88
N VAL A 1027 17.92 15.01 24.12
CA VAL A 1027 17.64 16.35 24.65
C VAL A 1027 18.92 17.19 24.76
N LEU A 1028 20.01 16.62 25.28
CA LEU A 1028 21.32 17.28 25.35
C LEU A 1028 21.80 17.72 23.96
N VAL A 1029 21.63 16.86 22.95
CA VAL A 1029 22.01 17.16 21.56
C VAL A 1029 21.11 18.23 20.95
N LEU A 1030 19.83 18.23 21.28
CA LEU A 1030 18.84 19.24 20.86
C LEU A 1030 19.10 20.62 21.51
N ILE A 1031 19.69 20.66 22.70
CA ILE A 1031 20.05 21.93 23.35
C ILE A 1031 21.42 22.43 22.84
N ASN A 1032 22.44 21.56 22.85
CA ASN A 1032 23.85 21.96 22.76
C ASN A 1032 24.56 21.57 21.45
N GLY A 1033 23.91 20.82 20.55
CA GLY A 1033 24.55 20.13 19.43
C GLY A 1033 25.17 18.79 19.87
N ASN A 1034 25.76 18.03 18.93
CA ASN A 1034 26.24 16.67 19.20
C ASN A 1034 27.52 16.60 20.06
N ILE A 1035 27.45 17.11 21.31
CA ILE A 1035 28.49 17.03 22.34
C ILE A 1035 28.76 15.58 22.72
N TYR A 1036 27.72 14.72 22.71
CA TYR A 1036 27.86 13.32 23.09
C TYR A 1036 28.95 12.62 22.26
N CYS A 1037 28.83 12.65 20.93
CA CYS A 1037 29.87 12.09 20.07
C CYS A 1037 31.23 12.81 20.21
N GLY A 1038 31.24 14.11 20.55
CA GLY A 1038 32.45 14.91 20.68
C GLY A 1038 33.27 14.64 21.95
N TYR A 1039 32.61 14.44 23.10
CA TYR A 1039 33.20 14.45 24.43
C TYR A 1039 32.81 13.27 25.34
N LEU A 1040 31.66 12.62 25.16
CA LEU A 1040 31.13 11.63 26.12
C LEU A 1040 31.14 10.20 25.59
N CYS A 1041 31.15 10.00 24.27
CA CYS A 1041 31.12 8.68 23.65
C CYS A 1041 32.45 7.92 23.88
N PRO A 1042 32.46 6.78 24.61
CA PRO A 1042 33.68 6.01 24.89
C PRO A 1042 34.38 5.49 23.62
N PHE A 1043 33.63 4.89 22.69
CA PHE A 1043 34.20 4.41 21.42
C PHE A 1043 34.76 5.55 20.55
N GLY A 1044 34.09 6.71 20.56
CA GLY A 1044 34.56 7.93 19.88
C GLY A 1044 35.83 8.51 20.50
N ALA A 1045 35.96 8.41 21.83
CA ALA A 1045 37.15 8.83 22.56
C ALA A 1045 38.34 7.88 22.30
N LEU A 1046 38.11 6.57 22.35
CA LEU A 1046 39.12 5.55 22.08
C LEU A 1046 39.66 5.66 20.65
N SER A 1047 38.77 5.77 19.65
CA SER A 1047 39.18 5.95 18.24
C SER A 1047 39.98 7.24 18.00
N GLU A 1048 39.77 8.29 18.79
CA GLU A 1048 40.60 9.51 18.73
C GLU A 1048 41.94 9.35 19.46
N LEU A 1049 41.98 8.61 20.56
CA LEU A 1049 43.24 8.33 21.28
C LEU A 1049 44.18 7.45 20.45
N ILE A 1050 43.63 6.40 19.82
CA ILE A 1050 44.36 5.53 18.90
C ILE A 1050 44.97 6.35 17.76
N SER A 1051 44.23 7.33 17.23
CA SER A 1051 44.72 8.17 16.14
C SER A 1051 45.78 9.22 16.56
N LYS A 1052 46.02 9.38 17.87
CA LYS A 1052 47.16 10.16 18.41
C LYS A 1052 48.43 9.33 18.56
N PHE A 1053 48.35 8.01 18.49
CA PHE A 1053 49.50 7.12 18.61
C PHE A 1053 50.33 7.17 17.32
N ASN A 1054 51.52 7.76 17.39
CA ASN A 1054 52.29 8.26 16.23
C ASN A 1054 53.20 7.22 15.54
N TRP A 1055 52.98 5.91 15.73
CA TRP A 1055 53.91 4.88 15.24
C TRP A 1055 53.93 4.75 13.70
N ILE A 1056 52.87 5.19 13.01
CA ILE A 1056 52.76 5.13 11.54
C ILE A 1056 52.88 6.56 10.97
N ASN A 1057 54.06 6.89 10.44
CA ASN A 1057 54.43 8.24 9.96
C ASN A 1057 53.70 8.70 8.67
N LYS A 1058 52.76 7.92 8.14
CA LYS A 1058 51.99 8.24 6.92
C LYS A 1058 50.49 8.27 7.20
N ARG A 1059 50.00 9.40 7.71
CA ARG A 1059 48.56 9.66 7.79
C ARG A 1059 48.03 10.01 6.41
N ILE A 1060 46.99 9.32 5.97
CA ILE A 1060 46.29 9.66 4.73
C ILE A 1060 45.15 10.61 5.11
N THR A 1061 45.24 11.88 4.69
CA THR A 1061 44.14 12.85 4.85
C THR A 1061 43.40 13.00 3.52
N PRO A 1062 42.26 12.32 3.31
CA PRO A 1062 41.43 12.51 2.14
C PRO A 1062 41.04 13.97 1.95
N THR A 1063 40.83 14.39 0.70
CA THR A 1063 40.33 15.71 0.36
C THR A 1063 38.99 16.01 1.05
N LYS A 1064 38.67 17.27 1.36
CA LYS A 1064 37.37 17.62 1.96
C LYS A 1064 36.17 17.10 1.16
N LYS A 1065 36.31 17.00 -0.18
CA LYS A 1065 35.29 16.47 -1.09
C LYS A 1065 35.04 14.96 -0.90
N THR A 1066 36.09 14.15 -0.85
CA THR A 1066 35.95 12.68 -0.62
C THR A 1066 35.34 12.39 0.75
N TRP A 1067 35.80 13.14 1.75
CA TRP A 1067 35.28 13.09 3.10
C TRP A 1067 33.84 13.57 3.24
N TYR A 1068 33.41 14.49 2.38
CA TYR A 1068 32.02 14.94 2.31
C TYR A 1068 31.11 13.82 1.78
N THR A 1069 31.52 13.10 0.73
CA THR A 1069 30.75 11.97 0.17
C THR A 1069 30.70 10.79 1.13
N ALA A 1070 31.85 10.38 1.69
CA ALA A 1070 31.92 9.22 2.59
C ALA A 1070 31.07 9.39 3.86
N ARG A 1071 30.92 10.62 4.36
CA ARG A 1071 30.06 10.92 5.51
C ARG A 1071 28.57 10.72 5.26
N GLN A 1072 28.13 10.73 4.01
CA GLN A 1072 26.71 10.50 3.70
C GLN A 1072 26.32 9.03 3.89
N PHE A 1073 27.30 8.13 3.80
CA PHE A 1073 27.08 6.69 3.86
C PHE A 1073 26.45 6.26 5.19
N LYS A 1074 26.81 6.88 6.32
CA LYS A 1074 26.19 6.56 7.62
C LYS A 1074 24.69 6.84 7.68
N PHE A 1075 24.18 7.81 6.93
CA PHE A 1075 22.74 8.12 6.90
C PHE A 1075 21.98 7.07 6.09
N ILE A 1076 22.58 6.60 4.99
CA ILE A 1076 22.05 5.50 4.18
C ILE A 1076 22.06 4.21 5.01
N LEU A 1077 23.16 3.93 5.71
CA LEU A 1077 23.30 2.73 6.54
C LEU A 1077 22.33 2.77 7.74
N ALA A 1078 22.17 3.92 8.40
CA ALA A 1078 21.15 4.10 9.43
C ALA A 1078 19.74 3.89 8.88
N PHE A 1079 19.43 4.44 7.69
CA PHE A 1079 18.15 4.24 7.03
C PHE A 1079 17.88 2.77 6.74
N LEU A 1080 18.83 2.07 6.13
CA LEU A 1080 18.71 0.64 5.84
C LEU A 1080 18.58 -0.18 7.12
N PHE A 1081 19.36 0.12 8.16
CA PHE A 1081 19.28 -0.56 9.44
C PHE A 1081 17.88 -0.44 10.06
N PHE A 1082 17.37 0.79 10.18
CA PHE A 1082 16.05 1.01 10.78
C PHE A 1082 14.93 0.40 9.91
N LEU A 1083 15.04 0.50 8.59
CA LEU A 1083 14.10 -0.14 7.68
C LEU A 1083 14.08 -1.67 7.90
N ILE A 1084 15.23 -2.33 7.90
CA ILE A 1084 15.36 -3.78 8.14
C ILE A 1084 14.85 -4.15 9.54
N TYR A 1085 15.25 -3.40 10.57
CA TYR A 1085 14.80 -3.64 11.94
C TYR A 1085 13.28 -3.56 12.06
N PHE A 1086 12.63 -2.60 11.41
CA PHE A 1086 11.17 -2.46 11.49
C PHE A 1086 10.40 -3.52 10.70
N PHE A 1087 10.98 -4.07 9.63
CA PHE A 1087 10.39 -5.22 8.93
C PHE A 1087 10.56 -6.55 9.70
N ILE A 1088 11.69 -6.75 10.38
CA ILE A 1088 12.02 -8.05 11.02
C ILE A 1088 11.65 -8.08 12.51
N ARG A 1089 11.76 -6.95 13.23
CA ARG A 1089 11.56 -6.76 14.68
C ARG A 1089 12.24 -7.80 15.57
N LYS A 1090 13.44 -8.27 15.19
CA LYS A 1090 14.27 -9.15 16.02
C LYS A 1090 15.30 -8.35 16.81
N ASN A 1091 15.31 -8.50 18.13
CA ASN A 1091 16.30 -7.87 19.01
C ASN A 1091 17.75 -8.26 18.66
N LYS A 1092 17.96 -9.41 18.01
CA LYS A 1092 19.28 -9.86 17.50
C LYS A 1092 19.85 -8.96 16.39
N LEU A 1093 19.04 -8.11 15.75
CA LEU A 1093 19.56 -7.08 14.84
C LEU A 1093 20.20 -5.93 15.60
N ILE A 1094 19.70 -5.62 16.80
CA ILE A 1094 20.23 -4.54 17.65
C ILE A 1094 21.61 -4.92 18.19
N SER A 1095 21.86 -6.21 18.43
CA SER A 1095 23.17 -6.68 18.90
C SER A 1095 24.30 -6.47 17.90
N ILE A 1096 24.02 -6.10 16.63
CA ILE A 1096 25.01 -5.75 15.59
C ILE A 1096 25.75 -4.42 15.89
N ASP A 1097 25.49 -3.78 17.03
CA ASP A 1097 26.13 -2.53 17.43
C ASP A 1097 27.53 -2.73 18.07
N PRO A 1098 28.64 -2.48 17.36
CA PRO A 1098 29.97 -2.63 17.94
C PRO A 1098 30.28 -1.62 19.05
N LEU A 1099 29.47 -0.57 19.23
CA LEU A 1099 29.69 0.43 20.28
C LEU A 1099 29.55 -0.19 21.68
N LEU A 1100 28.61 -1.11 21.89
CA LEU A 1100 28.36 -1.77 23.19
C LEU A 1100 29.18 -3.05 23.35
N SER A 1101 29.22 -3.88 22.30
CA SER A 1101 29.85 -5.21 22.38
C SER A 1101 31.38 -5.17 22.50
N PHE A 1102 32.05 -4.08 22.10
CA PHE A 1102 33.50 -3.99 22.25
C PHE A 1102 33.96 -3.93 23.72
N PHE A 1103 33.26 -3.17 24.57
CA PHE A 1103 33.65 -2.96 25.97
C PHE A 1103 33.28 -4.13 26.89
N THR A 1104 32.48 -5.10 26.42
CA THR A 1104 32.24 -6.35 27.16
C THR A 1104 33.41 -7.33 27.06
N LEU A 1105 34.32 -7.13 26.10
CA LEU A 1105 35.50 -7.99 25.85
C LEU A 1105 35.17 -9.48 25.60
N ASP A 1106 33.94 -9.78 25.20
CA ASP A 1106 33.54 -11.13 24.82
C ASP A 1106 34.07 -11.47 23.42
N MET A 1107 35.18 -12.21 23.39
CA MET A 1107 35.84 -12.65 22.15
C MET A 1107 35.07 -13.74 21.40
N SER A 1108 34.07 -14.37 22.02
CA SER A 1108 33.20 -15.33 21.33
C SER A 1108 32.22 -14.64 20.36
N ASN A 1109 31.97 -13.35 20.57
CA ASN A 1109 31.11 -12.55 19.71
C ASN A 1109 31.88 -11.95 18.53
N TYR A 1110 31.51 -12.33 17.30
CA TYR A 1110 32.12 -11.84 16.06
C TYR A 1110 32.07 -10.31 15.90
N ILE A 1111 31.14 -9.65 16.60
CA ILE A 1111 30.95 -8.20 16.57
C ILE A 1111 32.05 -7.49 17.34
N THR A 1112 32.57 -8.11 18.40
CA THR A 1112 33.76 -7.63 19.14
C THR A 1112 34.98 -7.61 18.21
N ILE A 1113 35.17 -8.67 17.42
CA ILE A 1113 36.25 -8.77 16.42
C ILE A 1113 36.08 -7.67 15.35
N PHE A 1114 34.87 -7.48 14.85
CA PHE A 1114 34.56 -6.41 13.91
C PHE A 1114 34.87 -5.02 14.51
N GLY A 1115 34.50 -4.78 15.77
CA GLY A 1115 34.84 -3.57 16.51
C GLY A 1115 36.35 -3.32 16.58
N ILE A 1116 37.16 -4.35 16.83
CA ILE A 1116 38.63 -4.27 16.83
C ILE A 1116 39.15 -3.87 15.45
N CYS A 1117 38.71 -4.53 14.37
CA CYS A 1117 39.11 -4.20 13.00
C CYS A 1117 38.81 -2.73 12.64
N VAL A 1118 37.63 -2.26 13.05
CA VAL A 1118 37.19 -0.87 12.85
C VAL A 1118 38.00 0.14 13.67
N LEU A 1119 38.39 -0.21 14.90
CA LEU A 1119 39.30 0.61 15.72
C LEU A 1119 40.70 0.67 15.13
N LEU A 1120 41.22 -0.44 14.57
CA LEU A 1120 42.50 -0.46 13.86
C LEU A 1120 42.47 0.43 12.61
N ALA A 1121 41.34 0.50 11.89
CA ALA A 1121 41.17 1.45 10.79
C ALA A 1121 41.31 2.92 11.23
N SER A 1122 41.11 3.22 12.53
CA SER A 1122 41.29 4.56 13.10
C SER A 1122 42.76 4.98 13.23
N LEU A 1123 43.72 4.05 13.06
CA LEU A 1123 45.15 4.36 12.92
C LEU A 1123 45.44 5.11 11.61
N PHE A 1124 44.70 4.80 10.54
CA PHE A 1124 44.88 5.41 9.22
C PHE A 1124 43.98 6.65 9.03
N TYR A 1125 42.74 6.60 9.54
CA TYR A 1125 41.74 7.67 9.39
C TYR A 1125 41.12 8.07 10.74
N ASN A 1126 41.22 9.35 11.11
CA ASN A 1126 40.63 9.85 12.36
C ASN A 1126 39.13 9.52 12.50
N ARG A 1127 38.77 8.77 13.55
CA ARG A 1127 37.38 8.42 13.92
C ARG A 1127 36.59 7.81 12.74
N PHE A 1128 37.19 6.86 12.02
CA PHE A 1128 36.61 6.25 10.81
C PHE A 1128 35.16 5.78 11.00
N TRP A 1129 34.90 4.95 12.01
CA TRP A 1129 33.56 4.43 12.34
C TRP A 1129 32.52 5.53 12.54
N CYS A 1130 32.82 6.46 13.46
CA CYS A 1130 31.91 7.53 13.87
C CYS A 1130 31.51 8.43 12.68
N ARG A 1131 32.31 8.41 11.61
CA ARG A 1131 32.18 9.30 10.48
C ARG A 1131 31.51 8.68 9.26
N VAL A 1132 31.80 7.43 8.96
CA VAL A 1132 31.35 6.76 7.73
C VAL A 1132 30.26 5.72 8.00
N LEU A 1133 30.32 5.05 9.15
CA LEU A 1133 29.53 3.83 9.37
C LEU A 1133 28.57 3.91 10.55
N CYS A 1134 28.79 4.79 11.53
CA CYS A 1134 28.03 4.81 12.79
C CYS A 1134 26.58 5.29 12.62
N PRO A 1135 25.57 4.39 12.73
CA PRO A 1135 24.16 4.76 12.58
C PRO A 1135 23.67 5.61 13.76
N THR A 1136 24.18 5.36 14.95
CA THR A 1136 23.89 6.14 16.17
C THR A 1136 24.35 7.59 16.02
N GLY A 1137 25.53 7.79 15.45
CA GLY A 1137 26.06 9.12 15.12
C GLY A 1137 25.26 9.83 14.03
N ALA A 1138 24.69 9.08 13.08
CA ALA A 1138 23.77 9.63 12.08
C ALA A 1138 22.47 10.14 12.73
N PHE A 1139 21.87 9.35 13.62
CA PHE A 1139 20.66 9.72 14.36
C PHE A 1139 20.84 11.00 15.20
N LEU A 1140 21.91 11.08 16.00
CA LEU A 1140 22.19 12.28 16.79
C LEU A 1140 22.51 13.51 15.91
N SER A 1141 23.15 13.31 14.75
CA SER A 1141 23.34 14.39 13.76
C SER A 1141 22.00 14.89 13.18
N LEU A 1142 21.00 14.04 13.00
CA LEU A 1142 19.65 14.45 12.62
C LEU A 1142 18.99 15.26 13.74
N ILE A 1143 19.11 14.87 15.01
CA ILE A 1143 18.55 15.63 16.14
C ILE A 1143 19.23 17.01 16.27
N GLN A 1144 20.55 17.09 16.07
CA GLN A 1144 21.28 18.35 16.05
C GLN A 1144 20.74 19.34 15.00
N SER A 1145 20.08 18.84 13.94
CA SER A 1145 19.39 19.69 12.96
C SER A 1145 18.20 20.45 13.54
N PHE A 1146 17.77 20.19 14.78
CA PHE A 1146 16.72 20.94 15.49
C PHE A 1146 17.24 21.78 16.66
N ARG A 1147 18.57 21.98 16.75
CA ARG A 1147 19.16 22.64 17.94
C ARG A 1147 18.54 24.00 18.28
N ILE A 1148 18.19 24.22 19.55
CA ILE A 1148 17.47 25.43 20.03
C ILE A 1148 18.43 26.60 20.26
N PHE A 1149 19.53 26.39 20.99
CA PHE A 1149 20.37 27.49 21.48
C PHE A 1149 21.60 27.76 20.61
N SER A 1150 21.49 27.73 19.28
CA SER A 1150 22.67 27.90 18.40
C SER A 1150 23.42 29.23 18.53
N PHE A 1151 22.81 30.24 19.15
CA PHE A 1151 23.34 31.59 19.31
C PHE A 1151 24.35 31.74 20.45
N PHE A 1152 24.21 30.96 21.53
CA PHE A 1152 25.01 31.13 22.77
C PHE A 1152 26.35 30.37 22.77
N TRP A 1153 26.63 29.52 21.78
CA TRP A 1153 27.79 28.63 21.78
C TRP A 1153 28.87 29.07 20.78
N GLN A 1154 30.14 28.83 21.12
CA GLN A 1154 31.32 29.31 20.36
C GLN A 1154 31.32 28.89 18.87
N ARG A 1155 31.90 29.75 18.00
CA ARG A 1155 31.88 29.62 16.53
C ARG A 1155 32.81 28.51 16.01
N THR A 1156 32.27 27.51 15.31
CA THR A 1156 33.10 26.50 14.62
C THR A 1156 33.85 27.10 13.42
N PHE A 1157 35.07 26.63 13.16
CA PHE A 1157 35.93 27.06 12.03
C PHE A 1157 36.15 25.94 11.00
N PRO A 1158 35.27 25.78 9.99
CA PRO A 1158 35.35 24.69 9.00
C PRO A 1158 36.62 24.71 8.14
N ALA A 1159 37.23 25.89 7.95
CA ALA A 1159 38.48 26.03 7.21
C ALA A 1159 39.57 25.11 7.79
N HIS A 1160 39.66 25.04 9.11
CA HIS A 1160 40.66 24.29 9.87
C HIS A 1160 40.15 22.94 10.40
N CYS A 1161 39.05 22.43 9.87
CA CYS A 1161 38.50 21.14 10.31
C CYS A 1161 39.19 19.97 9.60
N ASP A 1162 39.98 19.22 10.37
CA ASP A 1162 40.61 17.95 10.00
C ASP A 1162 39.60 16.79 9.90
N LEU A 1163 38.41 16.96 10.49
CA LEU A 1163 37.25 16.10 10.29
C LEU A 1163 36.43 16.47 9.05
N GLY A 1164 37.04 17.19 8.10
CA GLY A 1164 36.52 17.50 6.75
C GLY A 1164 35.15 18.17 6.69
N ILE A 1165 34.76 18.89 7.75
CA ILE A 1165 33.61 19.80 7.72
C ILE A 1165 34.00 21.02 6.89
N SER A 1166 33.23 21.33 5.87
CA SER A 1166 33.50 22.45 4.95
C SER A 1166 32.68 23.70 5.28
N ARG A 1167 31.50 23.53 5.88
CA ARG A 1167 30.60 24.63 6.28
C ARG A 1167 30.18 24.49 7.74
N THR A 1168 29.93 25.60 8.43
CA THR A 1168 29.47 25.65 9.84
C THR A 1168 28.08 25.04 10.05
N GLU A 1169 27.46 24.70 8.94
CA GLU A 1169 26.06 24.38 8.71
C GLU A 1169 25.81 22.90 8.41
N GLU A 1170 26.89 22.12 8.28
CA GLU A 1170 26.82 20.67 8.15
C GLU A 1170 26.36 20.05 9.47
N ILE A 1171 25.28 19.26 9.40
CA ILE A 1171 24.65 18.59 10.55
C ILE A 1171 25.57 17.55 11.22
N ASP A 1172 26.63 17.15 10.54
CA ASP A 1172 27.62 16.16 10.99
C ASP A 1172 28.67 16.72 11.95
N CYS A 1173 28.59 18.01 12.30
CA CYS A 1173 29.54 18.63 13.21
C CYS A 1173 29.36 18.16 14.66
N ILE A 1174 30.25 17.28 15.12
CA ILE A 1174 30.29 16.72 16.49
C ILE A 1174 30.78 17.69 17.58
N GLN A 1175 30.93 18.98 17.27
CA GLN A 1175 31.30 20.02 18.25
C GLN A 1175 32.61 19.74 19.04
N CYS A 1176 33.58 19.04 18.45
CA CYS A 1176 34.80 18.60 19.16
C CYS A 1176 35.83 19.70 19.48
N ASN A 1177 35.63 20.93 19.00
CA ASN A 1177 36.51 22.10 19.18
C ASN A 1177 37.99 21.94 18.74
N ARG A 1178 38.34 20.90 17.97
CA ARG A 1178 39.71 20.73 17.44
C ARG A 1178 40.12 21.85 16.46
N CYS A 1179 39.16 22.43 15.74
CA CYS A 1179 39.41 23.50 14.79
C CYS A 1179 39.96 24.80 15.42
N TYR A 1180 39.89 24.97 16.75
CA TYR A 1180 40.45 26.12 17.47
C TYR A 1180 41.98 26.07 17.61
N LYS A 1181 42.60 24.90 17.45
CA LYS A 1181 44.06 24.74 17.56
C LYS A 1181 44.84 25.63 16.57
N HIS A 1182 44.20 25.98 15.46
CA HIS A 1182 44.78 26.77 14.37
C HIS A 1182 44.46 28.26 14.41
N GLU A 1183 43.69 28.75 15.39
CA GLU A 1183 43.39 30.18 15.57
C GLU A 1183 44.42 30.89 16.45
N LYS A 1184 45.19 30.14 17.26
CA LYS A 1184 46.24 30.67 18.16
C LYS A 1184 47.67 30.58 17.58
N LYS A 1185 47.80 30.23 16.29
CA LYS A 1185 49.03 30.38 15.50
C LYS A 1185 48.76 31.39 14.41
#